data_AF-A0A396BAV5-F1
#
_entry.id   AF-A0A396BAV5-F1
#
_cell.length_a   1.000
_cell.length_b   1.000
_cell.length_c   1.000
_cell.angle_alpha   90.00
_cell.angle_beta   90.00
_cell.angle_gamma   90.00
#
_symmetry.space_group_name_H-M   'P 1'
#
loop_
_entity.id
_entity.type
_entity.pdbx_description
1 polymer ?
#
loop_
_entity_poly.entity_id
_entity_poly.type
_entity_poly.pdbx_seq_one_letter_code
_entity_poly.pdbx_strand_id
1 'polypeptide(L)'
;MKNKFFITLFACLLPWMAGAQQIISKQNNVAEKDYIAYLFTYFTGNHISEEAVCYAVSTDGYTYWALNDNKPVIDSKIISSTGGVRDPHILRCEDGKTFYMVVTDMVSDNGWDSNRAMVLLKSTDLVNWNHSVINMQKRYAGQEKLKRVWAPQTIFDAEAGKYLVYWSMKYGDGADVIYYAYANKEFTDLEGEPKPLFIPENKKSCIDGDIVYKDGIYHLFYKTEGHGNGIRVATTRSLTSGQWEEEPDYKQQTPEAVEGAGTFKLIGQNKYILMYDVYMKGKYQFTETTDLKNFKVIDSEVKMNFHPRHGTIIPITRAELKRITDKWPSKEMGNMTIPNNPVLQGFHADPEILYSHQTKKYYIYSTTDGQPGWGGWYFSVFSSDNLKDWKDEGVMLDLKSDQVAWADGNAWAPCIEEKMVDGKYKYFFYFSGNPVAGGGKQIGVAVADSPIGPFKDLGHPIITESPVGHGQQIDVDVFTDPVSGKSYLYWGNGYMAGAELNEDMVSIKKNTLTVLTPKGGSLKDYAFREAAYVFYRNGLYYFMWSVDDTGSPNYHVAYGTSKSPLGPIKVAKKPVVLIQDPAKEIYGPAHNAVLQIPGTDEWYIVYHRINKNFIDREKGPGVHREVCIDRMEFNPDGTIRKVVPTL
;
A
#
# COMPACT_ATOMS: atom_id res chain seq x y z
N MET A 1 -21.62 27.32 -66.56
CA MET A 1 -21.15 27.57 -65.19
C MET A 1 -21.83 26.55 -64.27
N LYS A 2 -21.10 25.48 -63.94
CA LYS A 2 -21.55 24.36 -63.10
C LYS A 2 -20.71 24.39 -61.83
N ASN A 3 -21.30 24.77 -60.69
CA ASN A 3 -20.63 24.64 -59.39
C ASN A 3 -21.00 23.28 -58.79
N LYS A 4 -20.02 22.39 -58.75
CA LYS A 4 -20.06 21.13 -57.99
C LYS A 4 -19.66 21.45 -56.55
N PHE A 5 -20.54 21.09 -55.61
CA PHE A 5 -20.19 20.94 -54.20
C PHE A 5 -19.14 19.83 -54.05
N PHE A 6 -17.95 20.18 -53.57
CA PHE A 6 -17.01 19.23 -52.98
C PHE A 6 -17.31 19.19 -51.48
N ILE A 7 -17.94 18.10 -51.04
CA ILE A 7 -18.00 17.73 -49.62
C ILE A 7 -16.70 16.98 -49.35
N THR A 8 -15.74 17.66 -48.71
CA THR A 8 -14.55 17.02 -48.18
C THR A 8 -14.95 16.34 -46.86
N LEU A 9 -15.13 15.02 -46.90
CA LEU A 9 -15.22 14.18 -45.72
C LEU A 9 -13.87 14.27 -44.98
N PHE A 10 -13.78 15.10 -43.94
CA PHE A 10 -12.71 14.95 -42.95
C PHE A 10 -13.08 13.74 -42.10
N ALA A 11 -12.42 12.61 -42.38
CA ALA A 11 -12.50 11.42 -41.56
C ALA A 11 -11.97 11.76 -40.16
N CYS A 12 -12.86 11.76 -39.17
CA CYS A 12 -12.51 11.73 -37.76
C CYS A 12 -11.78 10.41 -37.47
N LEU A 13 -10.46 10.45 -37.52
CA LEU A 13 -9.59 9.41 -36.95
C LEU A 13 -8.92 10.00 -35.71
N LEU A 14 -9.44 9.59 -34.55
CA LEU A 14 -8.86 9.49 -33.19
C LEU A 14 -9.96 9.82 -32.16
N PRO A 15 -10.19 8.92 -31.18
CA PRO A 15 -9.21 8.69 -30.13
C PRO A 15 -9.03 7.20 -29.83
N TRP A 16 -8.00 6.59 -30.40
CA TRP A 16 -7.55 5.24 -30.01
C TRP A 16 -6.08 5.31 -29.60
N MET A 17 -5.74 6.23 -28.69
CA MET A 17 -4.45 6.26 -27.99
C MET A 17 -4.59 6.64 -26.50
N ALA A 18 -5.79 6.49 -25.91
CA ALA A 18 -5.98 6.55 -24.46
C ALA A 18 -6.12 5.16 -23.82
N GLY A 19 -6.10 4.09 -24.61
CA GLY A 19 -6.33 2.71 -24.16
C GLY A 19 -5.10 1.79 -24.21
N ALA A 20 -3.92 2.28 -24.62
CA ALA A 20 -2.71 1.47 -24.73
C ALA A 20 -1.85 1.43 -23.45
N GLN A 21 -2.26 2.13 -22.39
CA GLN A 21 -1.49 2.26 -21.15
C GLN A 21 -1.77 1.19 -20.09
N GLN A 22 -2.61 0.18 -20.38
CA GLN A 22 -3.03 -0.80 -19.37
C GLN A 22 -2.63 -2.25 -19.64
N ILE A 23 -1.67 -2.50 -20.53
CA ILE A 23 -1.19 -3.85 -20.76
C ILE A 23 0.34 -3.81 -20.87
N ILE A 24 1.03 -4.02 -19.73
CA ILE A 24 2.15 -4.96 -19.54
C ILE A 24 2.58 -4.94 -18.05
N SER A 25 2.50 -6.13 -17.42
CA SER A 25 2.88 -6.57 -16.05
C SER A 25 2.02 -6.07 -14.87
N LYS A 26 1.09 -6.87 -14.31
CA LYS A 26 1.20 -8.10 -13.49
C LYS A 26 1.59 -7.87 -12.02
N GLN A 27 0.56 -7.72 -11.19
CA GLN A 27 0.39 -8.42 -9.90
C GLN A 27 1.28 -8.05 -8.70
N ASN A 28 2.10 -6.99 -8.74
CA ASN A 28 2.94 -6.61 -7.58
C ASN A 28 3.25 -5.10 -7.42
N ASN A 29 2.43 -4.20 -7.96
CA ASN A 29 2.68 -2.77 -7.77
C ASN A 29 2.05 -2.28 -6.46
N VAL A 30 2.87 -1.72 -5.59
CA VAL A 30 2.45 -1.04 -4.37
C VAL A 30 1.59 0.18 -4.76
N ALA A 31 0.33 0.21 -4.34
CA ALA A 31 -0.55 1.34 -4.60
C ALA A 31 -0.38 2.42 -3.52
N GLU A 32 -0.79 3.66 -3.80
CA GLU A 32 -0.70 4.76 -2.82
C GLU A 32 -1.35 4.41 -1.47
N LYS A 33 -2.44 3.65 -1.51
CA LYS A 33 -3.15 3.17 -0.31
C LYS A 33 -2.35 2.20 0.58
N ASP A 34 -1.28 1.60 0.05
CA ASP A 34 -0.43 0.65 0.78
C ASP A 34 0.70 1.35 1.54
N TYR A 35 0.90 2.65 1.30
CA TYR A 35 1.85 3.45 2.04
C TYR A 35 1.29 3.85 3.40
N ILE A 36 2.09 3.67 4.45
CA ILE A 36 1.72 4.02 5.83
C ILE A 36 2.69 4.98 6.50
N ALA A 37 3.81 5.27 5.83
CA ALA A 37 4.90 6.07 6.37
C ALA A 37 5.76 6.64 5.24
N TYR A 38 6.73 7.46 5.63
CA TYR A 38 7.73 8.06 4.78
C TYR A 38 9.13 7.69 5.26
N LEU A 39 10.05 7.49 4.32
CA LEU A 39 11.48 7.40 4.54
C LEU A 39 12.13 8.72 4.09
N PHE A 40 12.80 9.40 5.00
CA PHE A 40 13.68 10.52 4.71
C PHE A 40 15.13 10.03 4.66
N THR A 41 15.76 10.16 3.50
CA THR A 41 17.20 9.92 3.32
C THR A 41 17.95 11.25 3.26
N TYR A 42 19.00 11.41 4.07
CA TYR A 42 19.74 12.68 4.22
C TYR A 42 21.20 12.44 4.63
N PHE A 43 21.99 13.50 4.73
CA PHE A 43 23.29 13.53 5.45
C PHE A 43 23.28 14.68 6.47
N THR A 44 24.30 14.80 7.32
CA THR A 44 24.20 15.65 8.53
C THR A 44 25.07 16.91 8.54
N GLY A 45 26.07 17.01 7.66
CA GLY A 45 27.04 18.10 7.75
C GLY A 45 28.17 18.04 6.74
N ASN A 46 29.26 18.75 7.04
CA ASN A 46 30.40 18.91 6.12
C ASN A 46 31.66 18.18 6.59
N HIS A 47 31.67 17.65 7.81
CA HIS A 47 32.78 16.82 8.24
C HIS A 47 32.68 15.43 7.60
N ILE A 48 33.80 14.76 7.32
CA ILE A 48 33.81 13.41 6.69
C ILE A 48 32.93 12.38 7.42
N SER A 49 32.75 12.51 8.73
CA SER A 49 31.86 11.62 9.50
C SER A 49 30.37 11.93 9.36
N GLU A 50 30.04 13.10 8.84
CA GLU A 50 28.69 13.63 8.64
C GLU A 50 28.24 13.56 7.17
N GLU A 51 29.20 13.38 6.25
CA GLU A 51 29.03 13.13 4.82
C GLU A 51 28.81 11.63 4.56
N ALA A 52 27.68 11.14 5.06
CA ALA A 52 27.25 9.77 4.90
C ALA A 52 25.72 9.69 4.93
N VAL A 53 25.18 8.63 4.30
CA VAL A 53 23.73 8.41 4.21
C VAL A 53 23.15 8.05 5.57
N CYS A 54 22.17 8.82 6.04
CA CYS A 54 21.36 8.59 7.22
C CYS A 54 19.88 8.43 6.84
N TYR A 55 19.11 7.73 7.68
CA TYR A 55 17.66 7.54 7.52
C TYR A 55 16.87 8.14 8.68
N ALA A 56 15.67 8.60 8.38
CA ALA A 56 14.62 8.93 9.34
C ALA A 56 13.27 8.49 8.80
N VAL A 57 12.30 8.28 9.68
CA VAL A 57 10.96 7.81 9.31
C VAL A 57 9.86 8.68 9.93
N SER A 58 8.72 8.75 9.25
CA SER A 58 7.53 9.45 9.74
C SER A 58 6.27 8.70 9.33
N THR A 59 5.30 8.54 10.23
CA THR A 59 3.99 7.92 9.93
C THR A 59 2.93 8.94 9.49
N ASP A 60 3.22 10.24 9.58
CA ASP A 60 2.28 11.33 9.29
C ASP A 60 2.79 12.32 8.22
N GLY A 61 4.10 12.33 7.94
CA GLY A 61 4.75 13.28 7.03
C GLY A 61 5.15 14.60 7.71
N TYR A 62 5.03 14.69 9.04
CA TYR A 62 5.31 15.90 9.82
C TYR A 62 6.24 15.63 11.01
N THR A 63 6.10 14.49 11.68
CA THR A 63 6.94 14.08 12.81
C THR A 63 7.93 13.01 12.34
N TYR A 64 9.21 13.35 12.26
CA TYR A 64 10.27 12.46 11.81
C TYR A 64 11.19 12.04 12.94
N TRP A 65 11.58 10.77 12.92
CA TRP A 65 12.50 10.16 13.88
C TRP A 65 13.71 9.60 13.16
N ALA A 66 14.90 10.05 13.55
CA ALA A 66 16.14 9.48 13.03
C ALA A 66 16.28 8.01 13.42
N LEU A 67 16.63 7.17 12.45
CA LEU A 67 17.02 5.78 12.66
C LEU A 67 18.49 5.71 13.09
N ASN A 68 18.90 4.56 13.65
CA ASN A 68 20.29 4.28 14.04
C ASN A 68 20.91 5.35 14.98
N ASP A 69 20.11 5.99 15.85
CA ASP A 69 20.55 7.13 16.67
C ASP A 69 21.22 8.25 15.84
N ASN A 70 20.66 8.57 14.66
CA ASN A 70 21.17 9.56 13.69
C ASN A 70 22.58 9.24 13.13
N LYS A 71 23.01 7.97 13.21
CA LYS A 71 24.27 7.50 12.60
C LYS A 71 24.05 6.99 11.17
N PRO A 72 25.11 6.96 10.34
CA PRO A 72 25.01 6.47 8.98
C PRO A 72 24.47 5.03 8.88
N VAL A 73 23.67 4.78 7.85
CA VAL A 73 23.08 3.47 7.54
C VAL A 73 23.87 2.72 6.46
N ILE A 74 24.75 3.42 5.73
CA ILE A 74 25.67 2.84 4.74
C ILE A 74 27.09 3.36 5.03
N ASP A 75 28.08 2.48 4.98
CA ASP A 75 29.49 2.88 5.11
C ASP A 75 29.99 3.52 3.81
N SER A 76 30.24 4.84 3.87
CA SER A 76 30.67 5.63 2.72
C SER A 76 32.03 5.19 2.16
N LYS A 77 32.90 4.62 3.01
CA LYS A 77 34.22 4.10 2.59
C LYS A 77 34.13 2.87 1.71
N ILE A 78 33.01 2.15 1.77
CA ILE A 78 32.76 0.97 0.95
C ILE A 78 32.18 1.38 -0.40
N ILE A 79 31.26 2.34 -0.41
CA ILE A 79 30.48 2.66 -1.61
C ILE A 79 31.07 3.76 -2.49
N SER A 80 31.97 4.60 -1.95
CA SER A 80 32.48 5.79 -2.63
C SER A 80 34.00 5.76 -2.81
N SER A 81 34.50 6.51 -3.80
CA SER A 81 35.93 6.61 -4.07
C SER A 81 36.66 7.62 -3.18
N THR A 82 35.93 8.58 -2.61
CA THR A 82 36.48 9.61 -1.71
C THR A 82 36.40 9.23 -0.23
N GLY A 83 35.54 8.27 0.12
CA GLY A 83 35.26 7.86 1.50
C GLY A 83 34.11 8.61 2.17
N GLY A 84 33.54 9.62 1.52
CA GLY A 84 32.32 10.34 1.92
C GLY A 84 31.29 10.39 0.81
N VAL A 85 30.02 10.60 1.16
CA VAL A 85 28.93 10.83 0.20
C VAL A 85 27.95 11.91 0.67
N ARG A 86 27.33 12.60 -0.28
CA ARG A 86 26.39 13.70 -0.02
C ARG A 86 25.17 13.62 -0.91
N ASP A 87 24.19 14.47 -0.60
CA ASP A 87 23.03 14.76 -1.45
C ASP A 87 22.27 13.49 -1.90
N PRO A 88 21.87 12.59 -0.98
CA PRO A 88 21.20 11.36 -1.35
C PRO A 88 19.80 11.63 -1.90
N HIS A 89 19.58 11.18 -3.12
CA HIS A 89 18.26 11.09 -3.72
C HIS A 89 17.85 9.63 -3.89
N ILE A 90 16.66 9.27 -3.38
CA ILE A 90 16.09 7.92 -3.44
C ILE A 90 14.75 7.94 -4.17
N LEU A 91 14.48 6.90 -4.96
CA LEU A 91 13.16 6.62 -5.53
C LEU A 91 12.79 5.14 -5.44
N ARG A 92 11.48 4.88 -5.44
CA ARG A 92 10.91 3.57 -5.79
C ARG A 92 10.76 3.48 -7.30
N CYS A 93 11.16 2.36 -7.87
CA CYS A 93 11.01 2.05 -9.28
C CYS A 93 9.56 1.70 -9.65
N GLU A 94 9.21 1.86 -10.92
CA GLU A 94 7.92 1.49 -11.54
C GLU A 94 7.52 0.01 -11.36
N ASP A 95 8.48 -0.86 -11.01
CA ASP A 95 8.22 -2.26 -10.68
C ASP A 95 7.68 -2.47 -9.26
N GLY A 96 7.53 -1.39 -8.48
CA GLY A 96 6.99 -1.36 -7.12
C GLY A 96 7.90 -1.91 -6.03
N LYS A 97 9.01 -2.59 -6.37
CA LYS A 97 9.83 -3.38 -5.43
C LYS A 97 11.31 -3.00 -5.41
N THR A 98 11.80 -2.36 -6.47
CA THR A 98 13.19 -1.93 -6.58
C THR A 98 13.31 -0.48 -6.13
N PHE A 99 14.41 -0.15 -5.48
CA PHE A 99 14.79 1.19 -5.06
C PHE A 99 16.11 1.57 -5.69
N TYR A 100 16.15 2.78 -6.24
CA TYR A 100 17.37 3.40 -6.71
C TYR A 100 17.72 4.57 -5.80
N MET A 101 19.00 4.68 -5.48
CA MET A 101 19.55 5.85 -4.80
C MET A 101 20.77 6.34 -5.58
N VAL A 102 20.93 7.64 -5.66
CA VAL A 102 22.14 8.28 -6.18
C VAL A 102 22.67 9.26 -5.16
N VAL A 103 23.99 9.37 -5.06
CA VAL A 103 24.69 10.27 -4.14
C VAL A 103 25.90 10.90 -4.82
N THR A 104 26.27 12.09 -4.37
CA THR A 104 27.54 12.73 -4.73
C THR A 104 28.69 12.04 -3.99
N ASP A 105 29.74 11.61 -4.71
CA ASP A 105 30.94 10.99 -4.13
C ASP A 105 31.96 12.06 -3.72
N MET A 106 31.90 12.54 -2.48
CA MET A 106 32.63 13.73 -2.05
C MET A 106 33.01 13.72 -0.58
N VAL A 107 34.15 14.33 -0.28
CA VAL A 107 34.50 14.84 1.04
C VAL A 107 34.76 16.34 0.94
N SER A 108 33.94 17.19 1.58
CA SER A 108 34.01 18.65 1.37
C SER A 108 35.27 19.31 1.94
N ASP A 109 35.92 18.69 2.92
CA ASP A 109 37.24 19.12 3.42
C ASP A 109 38.33 19.11 2.34
N ASN A 110 38.16 18.33 1.26
CA ASN A 110 39.05 18.35 0.10
C ASN A 110 38.80 19.54 -0.86
N GLY A 111 37.81 20.38 -0.54
CA GLY A 111 37.38 21.54 -1.32
C GLY A 111 36.19 21.26 -2.26
N TRP A 112 35.49 22.32 -2.66
CA TRP A 112 34.28 22.22 -3.49
C TRP A 112 34.54 21.78 -4.94
N ASP A 113 35.78 21.86 -5.40
CA ASP A 113 36.19 21.33 -6.70
C ASP A 113 36.82 19.93 -6.58
N SER A 114 36.59 19.17 -5.50
CA SER A 114 37.22 17.85 -5.26
C SER A 114 36.42 16.65 -5.80
N ASN A 115 35.16 16.85 -6.19
CA ASN A 115 34.26 15.77 -6.59
C ASN A 115 34.21 15.60 -8.12
N ARG A 116 34.33 14.37 -8.64
CA ARG A 116 34.17 14.07 -10.09
C ARG A 116 33.28 12.88 -10.36
N ALA A 117 32.62 12.38 -9.32
CA ALA A 117 31.92 11.12 -9.37
C ALA A 117 30.58 11.20 -8.64
N MET A 118 29.70 10.30 -9.02
CA MET A 118 28.50 9.95 -8.27
C MET A 118 28.52 8.45 -8.00
N VAL A 119 27.76 8.03 -6.99
CA VAL A 119 27.52 6.61 -6.73
C VAL A 119 26.06 6.31 -7.09
N LEU A 120 25.84 5.27 -7.89
CA LEU A 120 24.53 4.67 -8.11
C LEU A 120 24.38 3.50 -7.14
N LEU A 121 23.24 3.44 -6.45
CA LEU A 121 22.89 2.35 -5.55
C LEU A 121 21.55 1.73 -5.93
N LYS A 122 21.47 0.40 -5.80
CA LYS A 122 20.26 -0.40 -6.09
C LYS A 122 19.95 -1.35 -4.94
N SER A 123 18.69 -1.38 -4.51
CA SER A 123 18.19 -2.27 -3.46
C SER A 123 16.79 -2.79 -3.78
N THR A 124 16.40 -3.91 -3.20
CA THR A 124 15.00 -4.39 -3.18
C THR A 124 14.42 -4.40 -1.76
N ASP A 125 15.19 -3.93 -0.77
CA ASP A 125 14.82 -4.04 0.63
C ASP A 125 15.12 -2.80 1.48
N LEU A 126 15.74 -1.75 0.90
CA LEU A 126 16.20 -0.52 1.57
C LEU A 126 17.34 -0.74 2.59
N VAL A 127 17.80 -1.98 2.78
CA VAL A 127 18.83 -2.33 3.76
C VAL A 127 20.14 -2.67 3.07
N ASN A 128 20.08 -3.56 2.08
CA ASN A 128 21.21 -4.06 1.34
C ASN A 128 21.29 -3.34 -0.01
N TRP A 129 22.44 -2.75 -0.29
CA TRP A 129 22.65 -1.91 -1.47
C TRP A 129 23.81 -2.43 -2.30
N ASN A 130 23.53 -2.76 -3.57
CA ASN A 130 24.56 -2.83 -4.59
C ASN A 130 24.94 -1.41 -4.97
N HIS A 131 26.22 -1.17 -5.29
CA HIS A 131 26.72 0.16 -5.62
C HIS A 131 27.64 0.13 -6.85
N SER A 132 27.72 1.27 -7.55
CA SER A 132 28.66 1.51 -8.64
C SER A 132 29.09 2.98 -8.65
N VAL A 133 30.39 3.23 -8.76
CA VAL A 133 30.95 4.59 -8.82
C VAL A 133 31.14 4.99 -10.27
N ILE A 134 30.53 6.11 -10.66
CA ILE A 134 30.67 6.70 -12.00
C ILE A 134 31.53 7.96 -11.89
N ASN A 135 32.81 7.82 -12.21
CA ASN A 135 33.72 8.95 -12.32
C ASN A 135 33.66 9.54 -13.73
N MET A 136 33.09 10.73 -13.86
CA MET A 136 32.80 11.37 -15.16
C MET A 136 34.05 11.66 -15.97
N GLN A 137 35.17 12.04 -15.33
CA GLN A 137 36.45 12.28 -16.02
C GLN A 137 37.06 11.01 -16.60
N LYS A 138 36.85 9.88 -15.94
CA LYS A 138 37.34 8.58 -16.39
C LYS A 138 36.40 7.94 -17.41
N ARG A 139 35.10 8.16 -17.26
CA ARG A 139 34.05 7.49 -18.04
C ARG A 139 33.85 8.10 -19.43
N TYR A 140 34.10 9.40 -19.58
CA TYR A 140 33.86 10.15 -20.82
C TYR A 140 35.12 10.90 -21.27
N ALA A 141 35.39 10.88 -22.58
CA ALA A 141 36.47 11.66 -23.17
C ALA A 141 36.19 13.17 -23.11
N GLY A 142 37.23 14.01 -23.08
CA GLY A 142 37.10 15.47 -23.12
C GLY A 142 36.67 16.12 -21.80
N GLN A 143 36.67 15.37 -20.69
CA GLN A 143 36.25 15.82 -19.36
C GLN A 143 37.41 16.34 -18.48
N GLU A 144 38.56 16.67 -19.07
CA GLU A 144 39.77 17.05 -18.33
C GLU A 144 39.57 18.34 -17.51
N LYS A 145 38.71 19.24 -17.99
CA LYS A 145 38.36 20.50 -17.32
C LYS A 145 37.11 20.40 -16.44
N LEU A 146 36.49 19.23 -16.30
CA LEU A 146 35.36 19.04 -15.39
C LEU A 146 35.78 19.42 -13.97
N LYS A 147 34.92 20.18 -13.28
CA LYS A 147 35.20 20.73 -11.94
C LYS A 147 34.37 20.10 -10.82
N ARG A 148 33.15 19.63 -11.09
CA ARG A 148 32.25 19.04 -10.08
C ARG A 148 31.01 18.39 -10.68
N VAL A 149 30.47 17.41 -9.95
CA VAL A 149 29.29 16.60 -10.26
C VAL A 149 28.44 16.47 -8.98
N TRP A 150 27.47 17.35 -8.81
CA TRP A 150 26.75 17.51 -7.54
C TRP A 150 25.28 17.16 -7.63
N ALA A 151 24.73 16.74 -6.48
CA ALA A 151 23.32 16.49 -6.26
C ALA A 151 22.67 15.68 -7.39
N PRO A 152 23.19 14.46 -7.68
CA PRO A 152 22.52 13.60 -8.62
C PRO A 152 21.14 13.24 -8.09
N GLN A 153 20.17 13.20 -8.97
CA GLN A 153 18.82 12.72 -8.73
C GLN A 153 18.39 11.79 -9.85
N THR A 154 17.26 11.12 -9.68
CA THR A 154 16.77 10.14 -10.66
C THR A 154 15.26 10.23 -10.80
N ILE A 155 14.77 10.16 -12.04
CA ILE A 155 13.34 10.15 -12.37
C ILE A 155 13.07 9.13 -13.47
N PHE A 156 11.87 8.54 -13.50
CA PHE A 156 11.45 7.70 -14.62
C PHE A 156 10.94 8.58 -15.77
N ASP A 157 11.54 8.43 -16.95
CA ASP A 157 11.05 9.05 -18.18
C ASP A 157 10.13 8.07 -18.91
N ALA A 158 8.83 8.34 -18.85
CA ALA A 158 7.82 7.51 -19.49
C ALA A 158 7.90 7.54 -21.03
N GLU A 159 8.40 8.61 -21.65
CA GLU A 159 8.57 8.69 -23.12
C GLU A 159 9.68 7.75 -23.58
N ALA A 160 10.76 7.67 -22.79
CA ALA A 160 11.90 6.79 -23.08
C ALA A 160 11.75 5.37 -22.52
N GLY A 161 10.86 5.16 -21.55
CA GLY A 161 10.71 3.91 -20.80
C GLY A 161 11.96 3.57 -19.97
N LYS A 162 12.68 4.59 -19.47
CA LYS A 162 13.98 4.45 -18.80
C LYS A 162 14.11 5.40 -17.62
N TYR A 163 15.02 5.08 -16.71
CA TYR A 163 15.40 5.98 -15.63
C TYR A 163 16.43 6.99 -16.13
N LEU A 164 16.13 8.26 -15.93
CA LEU A 164 16.99 9.40 -16.22
C LEU A 164 17.69 9.81 -14.93
N VAL A 165 19.02 9.81 -14.95
CA VAL A 165 19.85 10.37 -13.87
C VAL A 165 20.27 11.77 -14.29
N TYR A 166 20.06 12.75 -13.42
CA TYR A 166 20.39 14.14 -13.68
C TYR A 166 21.15 14.76 -12.52
N TRP A 167 22.03 15.70 -12.79
CA TRP A 167 22.97 16.25 -11.80
C TRP A 167 23.45 17.63 -12.21
N SER A 168 23.98 18.38 -11.23
CA SER A 168 24.60 19.67 -11.45
C SER A 168 26.07 19.48 -11.85
N MET A 169 26.51 20.16 -12.89
CA MET A 169 27.86 19.99 -13.43
C MET A 169 28.49 21.32 -13.83
N LYS A 170 29.78 21.50 -13.50
CA LYS A 170 30.58 22.65 -13.93
C LYS A 170 31.79 22.22 -14.74
N TYR A 171 31.95 22.84 -15.90
CA TYR A 171 33.06 22.60 -16.80
C TYR A 171 33.93 23.86 -16.96
N GLY A 172 35.21 23.77 -16.61
CA GLY A 172 36.12 24.92 -16.61
C GLY A 172 35.61 26.07 -15.76
N ASP A 173 35.62 27.28 -16.32
CA ASP A 173 35.14 28.52 -15.68
C ASP A 173 33.68 28.85 -16.04
N GLY A 174 32.96 27.92 -16.67
CA GLY A 174 31.55 28.07 -17.01
C GLY A 174 30.61 28.08 -15.80
N ALA A 175 29.34 28.34 -16.05
CA ALA A 175 28.29 28.19 -15.05
C ALA A 175 28.06 26.71 -14.69
N ASP A 176 27.63 26.46 -13.45
CA ASP A 176 27.04 25.18 -13.08
C ASP A 176 25.69 25.06 -13.79
N VAL A 177 25.43 23.97 -14.50
CA VAL A 177 24.12 23.71 -15.12
C VAL A 177 23.74 22.24 -14.94
N ILE A 178 22.47 21.91 -15.15
CA ILE A 178 21.96 20.56 -14.92
C ILE A 178 22.11 19.73 -16.20
N TYR A 179 22.80 18.60 -16.07
CA TYR A 179 22.98 17.59 -17.11
C TYR A 179 22.16 16.34 -16.81
N TYR A 180 21.99 15.49 -17.81
CA TYR A 180 21.41 14.16 -17.63
C TYR A 180 22.06 13.11 -18.53
N ALA A 181 21.87 11.86 -18.15
CA ALA A 181 22.01 10.68 -18.99
C ALA A 181 21.02 9.60 -18.51
N TYR A 182 20.71 8.63 -19.37
CA TYR A 182 19.88 7.49 -18.94
C TYR A 182 20.73 6.48 -18.19
N ALA A 183 20.20 5.88 -17.13
CA ALA A 183 20.84 4.72 -16.50
C ALA A 183 20.66 3.48 -17.38
N ASN A 184 21.66 2.60 -17.35
CA ASN A 184 21.52 1.26 -17.92
C ASN A 184 20.50 0.43 -17.11
N LYS A 185 20.02 -0.67 -17.69
CA LYS A 185 19.01 -1.55 -17.05
C LYS A 185 19.42 -2.05 -15.66
N GLU A 186 20.70 -2.34 -15.45
CA GLU A 186 21.19 -2.86 -14.18
C GLU A 186 21.39 -1.79 -13.10
N PHE A 187 21.28 -0.51 -13.48
CA PHE A 187 21.53 0.66 -12.64
C PHE A 187 22.97 0.69 -12.09
N THR A 188 23.93 0.36 -12.95
CA THR A 188 25.36 0.30 -12.62
C THR A 188 26.21 1.28 -13.43
N ASP A 189 25.68 1.84 -14.52
CA ASP A 189 26.36 2.81 -15.38
C ASP A 189 25.34 3.70 -16.10
N LEU A 190 25.83 4.74 -16.78
CA LEU A 190 25.06 5.65 -17.63
C LEU A 190 25.23 5.29 -19.12
N GLU A 191 24.14 5.42 -19.87
CA GLU A 191 24.06 5.21 -21.31
C GLU A 191 24.35 6.51 -22.09
N GLY A 192 25.19 6.39 -23.11
CA GLY A 192 25.53 7.53 -23.98
C GLY A 192 26.33 8.62 -23.25
N GLU A 193 26.53 9.74 -23.95
CA GLU A 193 27.20 10.92 -23.39
C GLU A 193 26.21 11.83 -22.64
N PRO A 194 26.63 12.48 -21.53
CA PRO A 194 25.80 13.43 -20.81
C PRO A 194 25.38 14.62 -21.68
N LYS A 195 24.13 15.04 -21.54
CA LYS A 195 23.57 16.18 -22.27
C LYS A 195 23.04 17.22 -21.29
N PRO A 196 23.08 18.54 -21.62
CA PRO A 196 22.38 19.52 -20.82
C PRO A 196 20.89 19.18 -20.74
N LEU A 197 20.37 19.08 -19.51
CA LEU A 197 18.94 18.94 -19.23
C LEU A 197 18.29 20.32 -19.17
N PHE A 198 18.91 21.23 -18.42
CA PHE A 198 18.40 22.56 -18.16
C PHE A 198 19.55 23.57 -18.06
N ILE A 199 19.41 24.64 -18.84
CA ILE A 199 20.27 25.83 -18.79
C ILE A 199 19.32 27.02 -18.63
N PRO A 200 19.45 27.83 -17.57
CA PRO A 200 18.56 28.95 -17.35
C PRO A 200 18.75 30.00 -18.45
N GLU A 201 17.72 30.77 -18.76
CA GLU A 201 17.68 31.78 -19.82
C GLU A 201 18.80 32.82 -19.66
N ASN A 202 19.11 33.19 -18.42
CA ASN A 202 20.19 34.12 -18.08
C ASN A 202 21.61 33.51 -18.20
N LYS A 203 21.71 32.20 -18.47
CA LYS A 203 22.95 31.41 -18.59
C LYS A 203 23.87 31.46 -17.37
N LYS A 204 23.30 31.71 -16.20
CA LYS A 204 24.01 31.70 -14.92
C LYS A 204 23.85 30.36 -14.21
N SER A 205 24.52 30.20 -13.07
CA SER A 205 24.59 28.90 -12.38
C SER A 205 23.24 28.44 -11.82
N CYS A 206 22.86 27.22 -12.13
CA CYS A 206 21.78 26.49 -11.47
C CYS A 206 22.28 25.13 -10.96
N ILE A 207 21.88 24.76 -9.75
CA ILE A 207 22.24 23.49 -9.11
C ILE A 207 21.05 22.88 -8.36
N ASP A 208 21.24 21.70 -7.75
CA ASP A 208 20.30 21.03 -6.85
C ASP A 208 18.89 20.91 -7.44
N GLY A 209 18.81 20.34 -8.64
CA GLY A 209 17.54 20.11 -9.32
C GLY A 209 16.72 19.01 -8.65
N ASP A 210 15.43 19.25 -8.42
CA ASP A 210 14.41 18.30 -7.97
C ASP A 210 13.23 18.35 -8.94
N ILE A 211 12.92 17.23 -9.60
CA ILE A 211 11.86 17.14 -10.59
C ILE A 211 10.68 16.34 -10.05
N VAL A 212 9.50 16.98 -10.01
CA VAL A 212 8.23 16.34 -9.69
C VAL A 212 7.29 16.38 -10.89
N TYR A 213 6.59 15.28 -11.16
CA TYR A 213 5.56 15.20 -12.20
C TYR A 213 4.17 15.41 -11.59
N LYS A 214 3.38 16.31 -12.17
CA LYS A 214 2.00 16.59 -11.78
C LYS A 214 1.18 17.00 -13.00
N ASP A 215 0.03 16.37 -13.19
CA ASP A 215 -0.98 16.75 -14.20
C ASP A 215 -0.43 16.93 -15.64
N GLY A 216 0.49 16.07 -16.08
CA GLY A 216 1.09 16.13 -17.43
C GLY A 216 2.22 17.15 -17.59
N ILE A 217 2.77 17.64 -16.48
CA ILE A 217 3.82 18.65 -16.43
C ILE A 217 4.90 18.19 -15.45
N TYR A 218 6.16 18.29 -15.87
CA TYR A 218 7.33 18.16 -15.01
C TYR A 218 7.69 19.54 -14.46
N HIS A 219 7.87 19.64 -13.14
CA HIS A 219 8.30 20.83 -12.43
C HIS A 219 9.70 20.59 -11.88
N LEU A 220 10.70 21.28 -12.44
CA LEU A 220 12.08 21.30 -11.96
C LEU A 220 12.24 22.45 -10.97
N PHE A 221 12.27 22.15 -9.68
CA PHE A 221 12.75 23.07 -8.66
C PHE A 221 14.28 23.07 -8.69
N TYR A 222 14.89 24.24 -8.77
CA TYR A 222 16.35 24.35 -8.86
C TYR A 222 16.86 25.54 -8.05
N LYS A 223 18.07 25.41 -7.52
CA LYS A 223 18.76 26.47 -6.80
C LYS A 223 19.50 27.38 -7.78
N THR A 224 19.35 28.68 -7.60
CA THR A 224 20.17 29.72 -8.24
C THR A 224 21.41 30.01 -7.40
N GLU A 225 22.58 30.22 -8.03
CA GLU A 225 23.86 30.36 -7.33
C GLU A 225 24.68 31.58 -7.81
N GLY A 226 24.90 32.55 -6.93
CA GLY A 226 25.81 33.70 -7.13
C GLY A 226 25.19 34.93 -7.82
N HIS A 227 23.88 34.96 -8.04
CA HIS A 227 23.19 36.05 -8.74
C HIS A 227 21.72 36.17 -8.28
N GLY A 228 21.54 36.14 -6.96
CA GLY A 228 20.28 35.80 -6.30
C GLY A 228 20.34 34.33 -5.94
N ASN A 229 20.24 34.01 -4.65
CA ASN A 229 20.34 32.65 -4.14
C ASN A 229 18.97 32.23 -3.60
N GLY A 230 18.43 31.15 -4.14
CA GLY A 230 17.12 30.64 -3.77
C GLY A 230 16.58 29.62 -4.77
N ILE A 231 15.38 29.12 -4.49
CA ILE A 231 14.70 28.10 -5.30
C ILE A 231 13.80 28.78 -6.32
N ARG A 232 14.01 28.48 -7.60
CA ARG A 232 13.08 28.81 -8.70
C ARG A 232 12.53 27.52 -9.29
N VAL A 233 11.51 27.65 -10.14
CA VAL A 233 10.92 26.51 -10.84
C VAL A 233 10.94 26.73 -12.35
N ALA A 234 11.20 25.67 -13.09
CA ALA A 234 10.99 25.61 -14.54
C ALA A 234 10.10 24.42 -14.87
N THR A 235 9.30 24.53 -15.93
CA THR A 235 8.33 23.49 -16.29
C THR A 235 8.48 22.99 -17.72
N THR A 236 8.19 21.72 -17.94
CA THR A 236 8.15 21.13 -19.29
C THR A 236 7.13 20.01 -19.39
N ARG A 237 6.74 19.65 -20.61
CA ARG A 237 5.91 18.46 -20.89
C ARG A 237 6.72 17.25 -21.35
N SER A 238 7.98 17.45 -21.72
CA SER A 238 8.90 16.39 -22.14
C SER A 238 10.29 16.66 -21.56
N LEU A 239 10.73 15.80 -20.65
CA LEU A 239 11.94 15.95 -19.82
C LEU A 239 13.17 16.32 -20.64
N THR A 240 13.34 15.67 -21.79
CA THR A 240 14.57 15.75 -22.59
C THR A 240 14.44 16.62 -23.84
N SER A 241 13.32 17.35 -23.97
CA SER A 241 13.07 18.27 -25.10
C SER A 241 14.02 19.47 -25.14
N GLY A 242 14.65 19.80 -24.01
CA GLY A 242 15.43 21.02 -23.84
C GLY A 242 14.58 22.30 -23.82
N GLN A 243 13.25 22.18 -23.81
CA GLN A 243 12.32 23.30 -23.73
C GLN A 243 11.73 23.37 -22.32
N TRP A 244 12.20 24.33 -21.54
CA TRP A 244 11.74 24.59 -20.17
C TRP A 244 11.22 26.01 -20.06
N GLU A 245 10.04 26.18 -19.47
CA GLU A 245 9.44 27.48 -19.17
C GLU A 245 9.72 27.86 -17.72
N GLU A 246 10.52 28.91 -17.51
CA GLU A 246 10.88 29.40 -16.18
C GLU A 246 9.78 30.27 -15.57
N GLU A 247 9.49 30.05 -14.29
CA GLU A 247 8.71 31.01 -13.51
C GLU A 247 9.64 32.09 -12.92
N PRO A 248 9.22 33.37 -12.90
CA PRO A 248 10.08 34.46 -12.46
C PRO A 248 10.33 34.47 -10.94
N ASP A 249 9.37 33.97 -10.16
CA ASP A 249 9.36 34.11 -8.71
C ASP A 249 10.14 33.02 -7.99
N TYR A 250 10.75 33.40 -6.87
CA TYR A 250 11.34 32.50 -5.90
C TYR A 250 10.26 31.74 -5.11
N LYS A 251 10.51 30.46 -4.82
CA LYS A 251 9.56 29.56 -4.16
C LYS A 251 9.84 29.39 -2.67
N GLN A 252 11.06 29.69 -2.21
CA GLN A 252 11.34 29.71 -0.78
C GLN A 252 10.52 30.80 -0.06
N GLN A 253 10.15 30.53 1.19
CA GLN A 253 9.33 31.41 2.02
C GLN A 253 10.16 32.08 3.12
N THR A 254 11.43 32.32 2.81
CA THR A 254 12.43 32.91 3.70
C THR A 254 13.37 33.82 2.89
N PRO A 255 13.84 34.94 3.46
CA PRO A 255 14.83 35.80 2.81
C PRO A 255 16.27 35.22 2.87
N GLU A 256 16.46 34.15 3.63
CA GLU A 256 17.75 33.49 3.79
C GLU A 256 18.11 32.66 2.54
N ALA A 257 19.41 32.44 2.31
CA ALA A 257 19.85 31.55 1.24
C ALA A 257 19.50 30.10 1.58
N VAL A 258 19.02 29.37 0.56
CA VAL A 258 18.55 27.98 0.68
C VAL A 258 19.11 27.10 -0.44
N GLU A 259 19.10 25.79 -0.24
CA GLU A 259 19.57 24.80 -1.21
C GLU A 259 18.90 23.42 -1.02
N GLY A 260 19.22 22.46 -1.89
CA GLY A 260 18.75 21.08 -1.74
C GLY A 260 17.24 20.95 -1.68
N ALA A 261 16.53 21.48 -2.68
CA ALA A 261 15.08 21.34 -2.79
C ALA A 261 14.70 19.86 -2.85
N GLY A 262 13.61 19.50 -2.18
CA GLY A 262 13.01 18.18 -2.26
C GLY A 262 11.48 18.29 -2.20
N THR A 263 10.81 17.62 -3.13
CA THR A 263 9.34 17.64 -3.21
C THR A 263 8.77 16.25 -2.98
N PHE A 264 7.75 16.12 -2.13
CA PHE A 264 7.02 14.86 -1.95
C PHE A 264 5.51 15.09 -1.75
N LYS A 265 4.71 14.09 -2.11
CA LYS A 265 3.25 14.12 -1.94
C LYS A 265 2.86 13.53 -0.58
N LEU A 266 1.90 14.15 0.10
CA LEU A 266 1.28 13.56 1.29
C LEU A 266 0.34 12.41 0.89
N ILE A 267 0.55 11.23 1.46
CA ILE A 267 -0.20 9.99 1.24
C ILE A 267 -1.70 10.26 1.38
N GLY A 268 -2.45 9.94 0.32
CA GLY A 268 -3.91 10.05 0.30
C GLY A 268 -4.44 11.48 0.19
N GLN A 269 -3.57 12.48 0.05
CA GLN A 269 -3.97 13.89 -0.04
C GLN A 269 -3.54 14.49 -1.37
N ASN A 270 -4.31 15.46 -1.89
CA ASN A 270 -3.88 16.29 -3.01
C ASN A 270 -2.99 17.46 -2.52
N LYS A 271 -1.99 17.13 -1.71
CA LYS A 271 -1.04 18.09 -1.11
C LYS A 271 0.38 17.61 -1.33
N TYR A 272 1.25 18.55 -1.63
CA TYR A 272 2.68 18.35 -1.77
C TYR A 272 3.40 19.20 -0.74
N ILE A 273 4.55 18.71 -0.30
CA ILE A 273 5.50 19.42 0.53
C ILE A 273 6.71 19.77 -0.33
N LEU A 274 7.15 21.03 -0.28
CA LEU A 274 8.46 21.46 -0.73
C LEU A 274 9.31 21.74 0.50
N MET A 275 10.45 21.07 0.59
CA MET A 275 11.43 21.25 1.66
C MET A 275 12.79 21.69 1.10
N TYR A 276 13.55 22.45 1.88
CA TYR A 276 14.89 22.89 1.50
C TYR A 276 15.76 23.20 2.73
N ASP A 277 17.08 23.04 2.56
CA ASP A 277 18.10 23.33 3.57
C ASP A 277 18.37 24.84 3.64
N VAL A 278 18.10 25.45 4.79
CA VAL A 278 18.54 26.81 5.13
C VAL A 278 19.97 26.71 5.67
N TYR A 279 20.89 26.33 4.79
CA TYR A 279 22.22 25.79 5.12
C TYR A 279 23.08 26.67 6.03
N MET A 280 22.92 27.98 5.98
CA MET A 280 23.63 28.92 6.87
C MET A 280 23.08 28.97 8.30
N LYS A 281 21.92 28.35 8.55
CA LYS A 281 21.23 28.32 9.84
C LYS A 281 21.15 26.90 10.43
N GLY A 282 21.60 25.87 9.70
CA GLY A 282 21.54 24.48 10.14
C GLY A 282 20.12 23.98 10.39
N LYS A 283 19.14 24.45 9.60
CA LYS A 283 17.74 24.06 9.72
C LYS A 283 17.11 23.84 8.35
N TYR A 284 16.05 23.05 8.32
CA TYR A 284 15.15 22.96 7.17
C TYR A 284 13.99 23.93 7.28
N GLN A 285 13.42 24.30 6.14
CA GLN A 285 12.08 24.87 6.05
C GLN A 285 11.18 23.96 5.22
N PHE A 286 9.95 23.77 5.69
CA PHE A 286 8.92 22.97 5.06
C PHE A 286 7.76 23.86 4.64
N THR A 287 7.27 23.66 3.42
CA THR A 287 6.10 24.37 2.91
C THR A 287 5.09 23.41 2.29
N GLU A 288 3.80 23.71 2.41
CA GLU A 288 2.72 22.96 1.77
C GLU A 288 2.20 23.67 0.51
N THR A 289 1.72 22.90 -0.46
CA THR A 289 1.08 23.39 -1.69
C THR A 289 0.08 22.36 -2.24
N THR A 290 -0.89 22.81 -3.04
CA THR A 290 -1.79 21.93 -3.84
C THR A 290 -1.55 22.07 -5.35
N ASP A 291 -0.89 23.13 -5.80
CA ASP A 291 -0.70 23.48 -7.21
C ASP A 291 0.77 23.55 -7.67
N LEU A 292 1.73 23.32 -6.75
CA LEU A 292 3.18 23.47 -6.95
C LEU A 292 3.63 24.91 -7.30
N LYS A 293 2.77 25.90 -7.04
CA LYS A 293 3.02 27.31 -7.34
C LYS A 293 2.96 28.18 -6.09
N ASN A 294 1.96 27.95 -5.25
CA ASN A 294 1.68 28.73 -4.05
C ASN A 294 2.03 27.92 -2.80
N PHE A 295 3.03 28.40 -2.05
CA PHE A 295 3.59 27.68 -0.91
C PHE A 295 3.29 28.36 0.41
N LYS A 296 2.88 27.59 1.42
CA LYS A 296 2.64 28.06 2.78
C LYS A 296 3.62 27.39 3.75
N VAL A 297 4.29 28.17 4.61
CA VAL A 297 5.20 27.65 5.65
C VAL A 297 4.43 26.79 6.67
N ILE A 298 5.00 25.64 7.02
CA ILE A 298 4.47 24.69 8.01
C ILE A 298 5.52 24.28 9.06
N ASP A 299 6.60 25.04 9.22
CA ASP A 299 7.71 24.73 10.15
C ASP A 299 7.24 24.41 11.58
N SER A 300 6.18 25.06 12.08
CA SER A 300 5.63 24.81 13.42
C SER A 300 4.90 23.46 13.56
N GLU A 301 4.53 22.85 12.44
CA GLU A 301 3.84 21.56 12.38
C GLU A 301 4.84 20.40 12.28
N VAL A 302 6.04 20.68 11.74
CA VAL A 302 7.08 19.67 11.53
C VAL A 302 7.99 19.53 12.76
N LYS A 303 8.26 18.29 13.14
CA LYS A 303 9.11 17.94 14.29
C LYS A 303 10.16 16.92 13.88
N MET A 304 11.41 17.16 14.25
CA MET A 304 12.53 16.27 13.99
C MET A 304 13.43 16.21 15.22
N ASN A 305 13.98 15.04 15.54
CA ASN A 305 15.01 14.88 16.57
C ASN A 305 16.45 14.90 16.00
N PHE A 306 16.61 15.38 14.77
CA PHE A 306 17.86 15.43 14.03
C PHE A 306 17.92 16.70 13.17
N HIS A 307 19.11 17.01 12.66
CA HIS A 307 19.35 18.15 11.77
C HIS A 307 19.84 17.61 10.41
N PRO A 308 18.92 17.41 9.45
CA PRO A 308 19.31 16.94 8.13
C PRO A 308 19.95 18.04 7.30
N ARG A 309 20.65 17.62 6.24
CA ARG A 309 21.09 18.39 5.08
C ARG A 309 20.70 17.64 3.82
N HIS A 310 20.49 18.41 2.75
CA HIS A 310 20.02 18.03 1.40
C HIS A 310 19.72 16.52 1.23
N GLY A 311 18.43 16.19 1.06
CA GLY A 311 17.97 14.80 0.95
C GLY A 311 16.56 14.69 0.40
N THR A 312 16.04 13.47 0.33
CA THR A 312 14.76 13.14 -0.33
C THR A 312 13.85 12.31 0.56
N ILE A 313 12.54 12.49 0.39
CA ILE A 313 11.51 11.75 1.13
C ILE A 313 10.67 10.92 0.15
N ILE A 314 10.52 9.62 0.42
CA ILE A 314 9.63 8.73 -0.34
C ILE A 314 8.61 8.06 0.57
N PRO A 315 7.40 7.74 0.08
CA PRO A 315 6.46 6.92 0.82
C PRO A 315 6.89 5.44 0.83
N ILE A 316 6.63 4.76 1.95
CA ILE A 316 7.01 3.37 2.20
C ILE A 316 5.86 2.56 2.80
N THR A 317 5.89 1.25 2.56
CA THR A 317 4.91 0.29 3.08
C THR A 317 5.21 -0.09 4.53
N ARG A 318 4.26 -0.78 5.17
CA ARG A 318 4.43 -1.33 6.52
C ARG A 318 5.62 -2.28 6.61
N ALA A 319 5.74 -3.20 5.64
CA ALA A 319 6.81 -4.18 5.62
C ALA A 319 8.19 -3.52 5.48
N GLU A 320 8.29 -2.46 4.67
CA GLU A 320 9.53 -1.68 4.51
C GLU A 320 9.88 -0.90 5.77
N LEU A 321 8.91 -0.18 6.35
CA LEU A 321 9.10 0.54 7.61
C LEU A 321 9.63 -0.38 8.70
N LYS A 322 8.97 -1.52 8.90
CA LYS A 322 9.38 -2.51 9.89
C LYS A 322 10.79 -3.04 9.62
N ARG A 323 11.11 -3.34 8.37
CA ARG A 323 12.43 -3.87 8.00
C ARG A 323 13.55 -2.90 8.35
N ILE A 324 13.39 -1.61 8.04
CA ILE A 324 14.42 -0.60 8.33
C ILE A 324 14.49 -0.24 9.81
N THR A 325 13.36 -0.24 10.55
CA THR A 325 13.37 0.02 11.99
C THR A 325 13.89 -1.17 12.80
N ASP A 326 13.66 -2.41 12.36
CA ASP A 326 14.25 -3.61 12.96
C ASP A 326 15.77 -3.65 12.74
N LYS A 327 16.23 -3.23 11.54
CA LYS A 327 17.66 -3.19 11.20
C LYS A 327 18.40 -2.07 11.93
N TRP A 328 17.78 -0.90 12.04
CA TRP A 328 18.38 0.32 12.58
C TRP A 328 17.46 0.96 13.63
N PRO A 329 17.30 0.30 14.79
CA PRO A 329 16.50 0.87 15.87
C PRO A 329 17.14 2.17 16.37
N SER A 330 16.31 3.03 16.96
CA SER A 330 16.74 4.29 17.56
C SER A 330 16.21 4.37 18.98
N LYS A 331 17.06 4.83 19.92
CA LYS A 331 16.65 5.03 21.32
C LYS A 331 15.66 6.18 21.45
N GLU A 332 15.75 7.14 20.55
CA GLU A 332 14.98 8.37 20.56
C GLU A 332 13.73 8.30 19.67
N MET A 333 13.39 7.15 19.07
CA MET A 333 12.23 7.00 18.17
C MET A 333 10.84 7.28 18.82
N GLY A 334 10.82 7.79 20.05
CA GLY A 334 9.63 8.16 20.80
C GLY A 334 8.63 7.01 20.97
N ASN A 335 7.39 7.35 21.28
CA ASN A 335 6.25 6.44 21.20
C ASN A 335 5.69 6.38 19.76
N MET A 336 6.55 6.37 18.73
CA MET A 336 6.09 6.27 17.34
C MET A 336 5.23 5.01 17.21
N THR A 337 3.93 5.22 16.97
CA THR A 337 2.96 4.14 16.89
C THR A 337 2.75 3.82 15.43
N ILE A 338 3.14 2.63 15.02
CA ILE A 338 2.77 2.09 13.71
C ILE A 338 1.28 1.73 13.81
N PRO A 339 0.39 2.28 12.97
CA PRO A 339 -1.04 1.93 12.99
C PRO A 339 -1.21 0.41 12.90
N ASN A 340 -2.14 -0.21 13.60
CA ASN A 340 -2.31 -1.67 13.52
C ASN A 340 -3.09 -2.05 12.26
N ASN A 341 -4.06 -1.23 11.88
CA ASN A 341 -4.93 -1.48 10.73
C ASN A 341 -4.55 -0.60 9.52
N PRO A 342 -5.04 -0.94 8.31
CA PRO A 342 -5.38 -2.31 7.94
C PRO A 342 -4.15 -3.24 8.08
N VAL A 343 -4.41 -4.53 8.29
CA VAL A 343 -3.37 -5.56 8.52
C VAL A 343 -2.84 -6.19 7.25
N LEU A 344 -3.64 -6.20 6.18
CA LEU A 344 -3.24 -6.72 4.87
C LEU A 344 -2.92 -5.57 3.92
N GLN A 345 -1.84 -5.74 3.15
CA GLN A 345 -1.56 -4.93 1.97
C GLN A 345 -2.53 -5.33 0.85
N GLY A 346 -2.90 -4.41 -0.04
CA GLY A 346 -3.87 -4.72 -1.10
C GLY A 346 -5.29 -4.26 -0.78
N PHE A 347 -6.21 -4.51 -1.71
CA PHE A 347 -7.64 -4.41 -1.42
C PHE A 347 -8.14 -5.82 -1.15
N HIS A 348 -8.59 -6.04 0.07
CA HIS A 348 -9.04 -7.34 0.56
C HIS A 348 -10.30 -7.15 1.38
N ALA A 349 -11.21 -8.09 1.26
CA ALA A 349 -12.47 -8.06 1.95
C ALA A 349 -12.90 -9.44 2.41
N ASP A 350 -14.02 -9.45 3.12
CA ASP A 350 -14.72 -10.67 3.52
C ASP A 350 -13.77 -11.69 4.18
N PRO A 351 -13.01 -11.28 5.24
CA PRO A 351 -11.94 -12.09 5.79
C PRO A 351 -12.47 -13.23 6.65
N GLU A 352 -11.91 -14.42 6.45
CA GLU A 352 -11.94 -15.55 7.38
C GLU A 352 -10.62 -15.63 8.14
N ILE A 353 -10.64 -16.10 9.40
CA ILE A 353 -9.47 -16.27 10.26
C ILE A 353 -9.39 -17.68 10.85
N LEU A 354 -8.25 -18.34 10.67
CA LEU A 354 -7.96 -19.67 11.24
C LEU A 354 -6.68 -19.61 12.09
N TYR A 355 -6.68 -20.30 13.24
CA TYR A 355 -5.42 -20.76 13.84
C TYR A 355 -5.22 -22.24 13.49
N SER A 356 -4.10 -22.57 12.83
CA SER A 356 -3.79 -23.95 12.49
C SER A 356 -3.03 -24.64 13.63
N HIS A 357 -3.58 -25.73 14.14
CA HIS A 357 -2.88 -26.59 15.08
C HIS A 357 -1.75 -27.37 14.41
N GLN A 358 -1.78 -27.58 13.09
CA GLN A 358 -0.69 -28.21 12.33
C GLN A 358 0.56 -27.34 12.30
N THR A 359 0.42 -26.05 11.96
CA THR A 359 1.57 -25.15 11.72
C THR A 359 1.88 -24.22 12.88
N LYS A 360 0.97 -24.09 13.85
CA LYS A 360 1.04 -23.14 14.97
C LYS A 360 1.05 -21.67 14.53
N LYS A 361 0.34 -21.37 13.44
CA LYS A 361 0.21 -20.03 12.87
C LYS A 361 -1.24 -19.64 12.67
N TYR A 362 -1.46 -18.33 12.51
CA TYR A 362 -2.73 -17.74 12.12
C TYR A 362 -2.77 -17.56 10.60
N TYR A 363 -3.96 -17.67 10.01
CA TYR A 363 -4.19 -17.54 8.57
C TYR A 363 -5.42 -16.71 8.29
N ILE A 364 -5.29 -15.67 7.46
CA ILE A 364 -6.43 -14.95 6.89
C ILE A 364 -6.66 -15.40 5.45
N TYR A 365 -7.91 -15.70 5.14
CA TYR A 365 -8.40 -15.99 3.80
C TYR A 365 -9.37 -14.89 3.42
N SER A 366 -9.24 -14.30 2.24
CA SER A 366 -10.04 -13.13 1.88
C SER A 366 -10.48 -13.16 0.43
N THR A 367 -11.59 -12.47 0.16
CA THR A 367 -11.91 -12.02 -1.19
C THR A 367 -10.87 -11.02 -1.65
N THR A 368 -10.30 -11.27 -2.83
CA THR A 368 -9.46 -10.30 -3.53
C THR A 368 -10.36 -9.19 -4.08
N ASP A 369 -10.22 -7.99 -3.53
CA ASP A 369 -11.06 -6.81 -3.84
C ASP A 369 -10.33 -5.85 -4.81
N GLY A 370 -10.84 -4.63 -5.01
CA GLY A 370 -10.23 -3.64 -5.90
C GLY A 370 -10.60 -3.83 -7.39
N GLN A 371 -11.61 -4.68 -7.66
CA GLN A 371 -12.09 -4.98 -9.01
C GLN A 371 -13.56 -4.60 -9.16
N PRO A 372 -13.97 -3.89 -10.24
CA PRO A 372 -15.36 -3.52 -10.46
C PRO A 372 -16.31 -4.73 -10.38
N GLY A 373 -17.48 -4.53 -9.73
CA GLY A 373 -18.51 -5.56 -9.59
C GLY A 373 -18.09 -6.77 -8.74
N TRP A 374 -17.15 -6.57 -7.80
CA TRP A 374 -16.54 -7.64 -7.00
C TRP A 374 -15.98 -8.74 -7.92
N GLY A 375 -15.33 -8.35 -9.01
CA GLY A 375 -14.92 -9.23 -10.11
C GLY A 375 -13.75 -10.16 -9.79
N GLY A 376 -13.22 -10.17 -8.57
CA GLY A 376 -12.15 -11.07 -8.13
C GLY A 376 -12.49 -12.54 -8.41
N TRP A 377 -11.50 -13.31 -8.84
CA TRP A 377 -11.68 -14.70 -9.31
C TRP A 377 -10.78 -15.70 -8.60
N TYR A 378 -10.03 -15.26 -7.60
CA TYR A 378 -9.15 -16.12 -6.83
C TYR A 378 -9.10 -15.70 -5.37
N PHE A 379 -8.78 -16.66 -4.50
CA PHE A 379 -8.57 -16.45 -3.07
C PHE A 379 -7.07 -16.42 -2.75
N SER A 380 -6.68 -15.44 -1.94
CA SER A 380 -5.33 -15.32 -1.39
C SER A 380 -5.32 -15.69 0.08
N VAL A 381 -4.19 -16.22 0.56
CA VAL A 381 -3.98 -16.57 1.97
C VAL A 381 -2.80 -15.83 2.55
N PHE A 382 -2.97 -15.34 3.78
CA PHE A 382 -1.94 -14.62 4.53
C PHE A 382 -1.66 -15.33 5.83
N SER A 383 -0.39 -15.54 6.19
CA SER A 383 0.01 -16.20 7.43
C SER A 383 0.60 -15.22 8.45
N SER A 384 0.41 -15.47 9.74
CA SER A 384 1.01 -14.68 10.82
C SER A 384 1.40 -15.55 12.01
N ASP A 385 2.52 -15.23 12.64
CA ASP A 385 2.94 -15.82 13.91
C ASP A 385 2.40 -15.04 15.12
N ASN A 386 1.95 -13.79 14.94
CA ASN A 386 1.72 -12.85 16.04
C ASN A 386 0.48 -11.91 15.87
N LEU A 387 -0.33 -12.13 14.83
CA LEU A 387 -1.51 -11.33 14.46
C LEU A 387 -1.24 -9.88 14.03
N LYS A 388 0.03 -9.47 13.98
CA LYS A 388 0.45 -8.12 13.60
C LYS A 388 1.14 -8.12 12.24
N ASP A 389 2.06 -9.06 12.06
CA ASP A 389 2.85 -9.22 10.86
C ASP A 389 2.24 -10.31 9.99
N TRP A 390 1.76 -9.95 8.81
CA TRP A 390 1.12 -10.85 7.87
C TRP A 390 2.01 -11.05 6.65
N LYS A 391 2.31 -12.31 6.34
CA LYS A 391 3.01 -12.74 5.15
C LYS A 391 1.99 -13.16 4.10
N ASP A 392 2.06 -12.57 2.92
CA ASP A 392 1.33 -13.07 1.75
C ASP A 392 1.90 -14.43 1.31
N GLU A 393 1.09 -15.48 1.39
CA GLU A 393 1.44 -16.84 0.95
C GLU A 393 0.97 -17.11 -0.49
N GLY A 394 0.34 -16.12 -1.13
CA GLY A 394 -0.08 -16.13 -2.53
C GLY A 394 -1.50 -16.68 -2.75
N VAL A 395 -1.77 -16.95 -4.03
CA VAL A 395 -3.05 -17.49 -4.50
C VAL A 395 -3.16 -18.97 -4.15
N MET A 396 -4.24 -19.35 -3.46
CA MET A 396 -4.47 -20.73 -3.04
C MET A 396 -5.59 -21.46 -3.80
N LEU A 397 -6.51 -20.72 -4.43
CA LEU A 397 -7.58 -21.26 -5.26
C LEU A 397 -8.00 -20.24 -6.33
N ASP A 398 -8.04 -20.66 -7.59
CA ASP A 398 -8.41 -19.85 -8.76
C ASP A 398 -9.67 -20.41 -9.44
N LEU A 399 -10.77 -19.65 -9.40
CA LEU A 399 -12.06 -20.04 -9.97
C LEU A 399 -12.14 -19.86 -11.49
N LYS A 400 -11.14 -19.25 -12.13
CA LYS A 400 -11.04 -19.18 -13.60
C LYS A 400 -10.13 -20.25 -14.19
N SER A 401 -9.43 -21.01 -13.35
CA SER A 401 -8.60 -22.12 -13.79
C SER A 401 -9.39 -23.45 -13.75
N ASP A 402 -8.73 -24.51 -14.19
CA ASP A 402 -9.19 -25.89 -14.07
C ASP A 402 -9.32 -26.40 -12.61
N GLN A 403 -8.93 -25.60 -11.61
CA GLN A 403 -9.08 -25.95 -10.20
C GLN A 403 -10.55 -26.05 -9.77
N VAL A 404 -11.44 -25.23 -10.36
CA VAL A 404 -12.88 -25.18 -10.05
C VAL A 404 -13.68 -25.18 -11.34
N ALA A 405 -13.86 -26.35 -11.97
CA ALA A 405 -14.43 -26.48 -13.31
C ALA A 405 -15.88 -25.96 -13.46
N TRP A 406 -16.62 -25.82 -12.36
CA TRP A 406 -18.02 -25.38 -12.39
C TRP A 406 -18.18 -23.86 -12.28
N ALA A 407 -17.13 -23.10 -11.93
CA ALA A 407 -17.16 -21.65 -11.71
C ALA A 407 -16.31 -20.87 -12.74
N ASP A 408 -16.56 -19.57 -12.89
CA ASP A 408 -15.80 -18.67 -13.79
C ASP A 408 -15.38 -17.33 -13.16
N GLY A 409 -15.59 -17.15 -11.86
CA GLY A 409 -15.17 -15.95 -11.12
C GLY A 409 -16.05 -15.62 -9.92
N ASN A 410 -15.99 -14.37 -9.49
CA ASN A 410 -16.63 -13.87 -8.26
C ASN A 410 -16.34 -14.79 -7.06
N ALA A 411 -15.05 -14.96 -6.78
CA ALA A 411 -14.53 -15.71 -5.65
C ALA A 411 -14.80 -14.92 -4.36
N TRP A 412 -15.92 -15.22 -3.71
CA TRP A 412 -16.47 -14.40 -2.63
C TRP A 412 -16.55 -15.14 -1.30
N ALA A 413 -16.18 -14.39 -0.24
CA ALA A 413 -16.47 -14.65 1.18
C ALA A 413 -16.27 -16.12 1.58
N PRO A 414 -15.01 -16.56 1.74
CA PRO A 414 -14.75 -17.93 2.12
C PRO A 414 -14.85 -18.15 3.64
N CYS A 415 -14.91 -19.41 4.05
CA CYS A 415 -14.63 -19.86 5.41
C CYS A 415 -13.83 -21.16 5.40
N ILE A 416 -13.23 -21.55 6.53
CA ILE A 416 -12.39 -22.76 6.59
C ILE A 416 -12.47 -23.48 7.93
N GLU A 417 -12.51 -24.81 7.89
CA GLU A 417 -12.43 -25.65 9.09
C GLU A 417 -11.20 -26.57 9.04
N GLU A 418 -10.37 -26.55 10.08
CA GLU A 418 -9.30 -27.53 10.30
C GLU A 418 -9.85 -28.74 11.09
N LYS A 419 -9.66 -29.95 10.57
CA LYS A 419 -10.04 -31.20 11.25
C LYS A 419 -8.96 -32.24 11.25
N MET A 420 -8.95 -33.08 12.28
CA MET A 420 -8.17 -34.31 12.31
C MET A 420 -8.98 -35.44 11.65
N VAL A 421 -8.54 -35.94 10.50
CA VAL A 421 -9.14 -37.07 9.78
C VAL A 421 -8.06 -38.14 9.62
N ASP A 422 -8.34 -39.35 10.14
CA ASP A 422 -7.40 -40.48 10.10
C ASP A 422 -5.99 -40.13 10.61
N GLY A 423 -5.92 -39.33 11.69
CA GLY A 423 -4.67 -38.91 12.32
C GLY A 423 -3.88 -37.85 11.55
N LYS A 424 -4.47 -37.22 10.52
CA LYS A 424 -3.87 -36.12 9.77
C LYS A 424 -4.78 -34.89 9.77
N TYR A 425 -4.17 -33.71 9.80
CA TYR A 425 -4.92 -32.48 9.60
C TYR A 425 -5.41 -32.39 8.15
N LYS A 426 -6.69 -32.02 8.00
CA LYS A 426 -7.38 -31.72 6.76
C LYS A 426 -8.04 -30.35 6.91
N TYR A 427 -8.06 -29.61 5.81
CA TYR A 427 -8.66 -28.29 5.74
C TYR A 427 -9.82 -28.33 4.75
N PHE A 428 -10.99 -27.93 5.22
CA PHE A 428 -12.21 -27.85 4.40
C PHE A 428 -12.51 -26.38 4.17
N PHE A 429 -12.27 -25.91 2.95
CA PHE A 429 -12.42 -24.53 2.54
C PHE A 429 -13.71 -24.37 1.75
N TYR A 430 -14.67 -23.61 2.29
CA TYR A 430 -15.93 -23.34 1.64
C TYR A 430 -15.90 -21.94 1.05
N PHE A 431 -16.54 -21.76 -0.09
CA PHE A 431 -16.52 -20.50 -0.82
C PHE A 431 -17.75 -20.36 -1.69
N SER A 432 -18.07 -19.12 -2.06
CA SER A 432 -19.06 -18.85 -3.10
C SER A 432 -18.40 -18.43 -4.42
N GLY A 433 -19.00 -18.86 -5.53
CA GLY A 433 -18.50 -18.63 -6.88
C GLY A 433 -19.63 -18.41 -7.88
N ASN A 434 -19.33 -17.74 -8.99
CA ASN A 434 -20.25 -17.63 -10.11
C ASN A 434 -20.16 -18.91 -10.98
N PRO A 435 -21.25 -19.67 -11.13
CA PRO A 435 -21.23 -20.87 -11.94
C PRO A 435 -21.22 -20.55 -13.44
N VAL A 436 -20.47 -21.33 -14.23
CA VAL A 436 -20.42 -21.24 -15.70
C VAL A 436 -21.82 -21.42 -16.31
N ALA A 437 -22.65 -22.26 -15.70
CA ALA A 437 -24.02 -22.53 -16.14
C ALA A 437 -24.98 -21.34 -15.93
N GLY A 438 -24.56 -20.28 -15.22
CA GLY A 438 -25.43 -19.21 -14.76
C GLY A 438 -26.40 -19.66 -13.65
N GLY A 439 -27.42 -18.85 -13.36
CA GLY A 439 -28.45 -19.19 -12.37
C GLY A 439 -28.22 -18.64 -10.96
N GLY A 440 -27.22 -17.77 -10.77
CA GLY A 440 -26.91 -17.16 -9.46
C GLY A 440 -25.68 -17.79 -8.80
N LYS A 441 -25.17 -17.14 -7.75
CA LYS A 441 -23.99 -17.62 -7.01
C LYS A 441 -24.30 -18.93 -6.29
N GLN A 442 -23.30 -19.81 -6.21
CA GLN A 442 -23.40 -21.13 -5.58
C GLN A 442 -22.22 -21.35 -4.64
N ILE A 443 -22.37 -22.25 -3.66
CA ILE A 443 -21.32 -22.54 -2.67
C ILE A 443 -20.65 -23.88 -3.01
N GLY A 444 -19.32 -23.88 -3.05
CA GLY A 444 -18.47 -25.06 -3.21
C GLY A 444 -17.66 -25.39 -1.96
N VAL A 445 -16.89 -26.46 -2.04
CA VAL A 445 -15.93 -26.89 -1.01
C VAL A 445 -14.69 -27.45 -1.67
N ALA A 446 -13.53 -27.03 -1.19
CA ALA A 446 -12.23 -27.56 -1.59
C ALA A 446 -11.47 -28.09 -0.37
N VAL A 447 -10.66 -29.13 -0.57
CA VAL A 447 -9.96 -29.85 0.51
C VAL A 447 -8.45 -29.77 0.33
N ALA A 448 -7.72 -29.57 1.41
CA ALA A 448 -6.25 -29.58 1.44
C ALA A 448 -5.67 -30.33 2.66
N ASP A 449 -4.38 -30.64 2.59
CA ASP A 449 -3.55 -31.20 3.67
C ASP A 449 -2.73 -30.12 4.41
N SER A 450 -2.87 -28.86 4.00
CA SER A 450 -2.10 -27.71 4.46
C SER A 450 -3.00 -26.46 4.40
N PRO A 451 -2.85 -25.50 5.32
CA PRO A 451 -3.69 -24.31 5.38
C PRO A 451 -3.44 -23.36 4.19
N ILE A 452 -2.33 -23.53 3.47
CA ILE A 452 -1.99 -22.75 2.26
C ILE A 452 -2.23 -23.55 0.97
N GLY A 453 -2.93 -24.68 1.05
CA GLY A 453 -3.17 -25.55 -0.09
C GLY A 453 -1.99 -26.47 -0.43
N PRO A 454 -1.97 -27.05 -1.65
CA PRO A 454 -2.96 -26.84 -2.73
C PRO A 454 -4.35 -27.36 -2.35
N PHE A 455 -5.38 -26.58 -2.66
CA PHE A 455 -6.78 -26.97 -2.46
C PHE A 455 -7.32 -27.71 -3.69
N LYS A 456 -8.07 -28.77 -3.45
CA LYS A 456 -8.77 -29.54 -4.49
C LYS A 456 -10.27 -29.41 -4.31
N ASP A 457 -10.93 -28.76 -5.27
CA ASP A 457 -12.39 -28.64 -5.33
C ASP A 457 -13.08 -30.00 -5.45
N LEU A 458 -14.32 -30.08 -4.95
CA LEU A 458 -15.17 -31.26 -5.05
C LEU A 458 -15.55 -31.61 -6.51
N GLY A 459 -15.52 -30.63 -7.42
CA GLY A 459 -15.88 -30.73 -8.83
C GLY A 459 -17.32 -30.25 -9.13
N HIS A 460 -18.11 -29.96 -8.10
CA HIS A 460 -19.45 -29.40 -8.21
C HIS A 460 -19.82 -28.61 -6.93
N PRO A 461 -20.76 -27.65 -7.00
CA PRO A 461 -21.25 -26.94 -5.81
C PRO A 461 -22.01 -27.88 -4.86
N ILE A 462 -22.05 -27.52 -3.58
CA ILE A 462 -22.75 -28.23 -2.51
C ILE A 462 -24.07 -27.56 -2.10
N ILE A 463 -24.23 -26.26 -2.37
CA ILE A 463 -25.49 -25.51 -2.15
C ILE A 463 -25.77 -24.65 -3.38
N THR A 464 -26.95 -24.85 -3.97
CA THR A 464 -27.36 -24.22 -5.25
C THR A 464 -28.73 -23.55 -5.21
N GLU A 465 -29.43 -23.59 -4.06
CA GLU A 465 -30.81 -23.13 -3.94
C GLU A 465 -31.04 -22.36 -2.63
N SER A 466 -31.98 -21.41 -2.67
CA SER A 466 -32.44 -20.69 -1.46
C SER A 466 -33.51 -21.49 -0.73
N PRO A 467 -33.39 -21.70 0.59
CA PRO A 467 -34.45 -22.33 1.39
C PRO A 467 -35.72 -21.47 1.51
N VAL A 468 -35.67 -20.19 1.12
CA VAL A 468 -36.78 -19.25 1.21
C VAL A 468 -37.24 -18.71 -0.16
N GLY A 469 -36.70 -19.23 -1.26
CA GLY A 469 -37.06 -18.85 -2.62
C GLY A 469 -36.63 -17.44 -3.06
N HIS A 470 -35.86 -16.73 -2.22
CA HIS A 470 -35.28 -15.40 -2.51
C HIS A 470 -33.90 -15.26 -1.84
N GLY A 471 -33.20 -14.15 -2.08
CA GLY A 471 -31.83 -13.98 -1.60
C GLY A 471 -30.81 -14.82 -2.36
N GLN A 472 -29.56 -14.85 -1.91
CA GLN A 472 -28.44 -15.50 -2.62
C GLN A 472 -27.74 -16.56 -1.75
N GLN A 473 -27.09 -17.53 -2.40
CA GLN A 473 -26.29 -18.58 -1.76
C GLN A 473 -24.82 -18.14 -1.75
N ILE A 474 -24.51 -17.20 -0.85
CA ILE A 474 -23.17 -16.62 -0.63
C ILE A 474 -22.88 -16.57 0.87
N ASP A 475 -21.70 -16.08 1.24
CA ASP A 475 -21.28 -15.82 2.61
C ASP A 475 -21.41 -17.05 3.49
N VAL A 476 -20.73 -18.12 3.07
CA VAL A 476 -20.74 -19.39 3.80
C VAL A 476 -19.83 -19.28 5.02
N ASP A 477 -20.29 -19.79 6.15
CA ASP A 477 -19.55 -19.98 7.39
C ASP A 477 -19.64 -21.45 7.82
N VAL A 478 -18.61 -21.93 8.50
CA VAL A 478 -18.50 -23.30 9.00
C VAL A 478 -18.14 -23.28 10.47
N PHE A 479 -18.79 -24.13 11.25
CA PHE A 479 -18.53 -24.23 12.67
C PHE A 479 -18.67 -25.67 13.16
N THR A 480 -17.68 -26.14 13.91
CA THR A 480 -17.77 -27.40 14.66
C THR A 480 -18.19 -27.14 16.11
N ASP A 481 -19.33 -27.71 16.50
CA ASP A 481 -19.84 -27.62 17.86
C ASP A 481 -18.94 -28.37 18.85
N PRO A 482 -18.29 -27.68 19.81
CA PRO A 482 -17.41 -28.33 20.77
C PRO A 482 -18.18 -29.21 21.76
N VAL A 483 -19.51 -29.09 21.86
CA VAL A 483 -20.33 -29.92 22.76
C VAL A 483 -20.62 -31.29 22.15
N SER A 484 -21.06 -31.34 20.88
CA SER A 484 -21.45 -32.58 20.21
C SER A 484 -20.42 -33.15 19.23
N GLY A 485 -19.43 -32.34 18.80
CA GLY A 485 -18.48 -32.68 17.74
C GLY A 485 -19.06 -32.60 16.32
N LYS A 486 -20.32 -32.22 16.17
CA LYS A 486 -20.98 -32.05 14.86
C LYS A 486 -20.57 -30.73 14.21
N SER A 487 -20.48 -30.72 12.88
CA SER A 487 -20.23 -29.49 12.12
C SER A 487 -21.48 -28.99 11.42
N TYR A 488 -21.53 -27.69 11.21
CA TYR A 488 -22.65 -26.97 10.64
C TYR A 488 -22.15 -25.98 9.59
N LEU A 489 -22.92 -25.80 8.51
CA LEU A 489 -22.77 -24.66 7.61
C LEU A 489 -23.85 -23.64 7.88
N TYR A 490 -23.49 -22.36 7.75
CA TYR A 490 -24.38 -21.22 7.76
C TYR A 490 -24.15 -20.39 6.50
N TRP A 491 -25.20 -19.81 5.92
CA TRP A 491 -25.03 -18.99 4.71
C TRP A 491 -26.22 -18.09 4.44
N GLY A 492 -26.02 -17.14 3.52
CA GLY A 492 -27.07 -16.44 2.80
C GLY A 492 -26.97 -14.92 2.85
N ASN A 493 -27.43 -14.29 1.77
CA ASN A 493 -27.74 -12.86 1.70
C ASN A 493 -29.25 -12.69 1.52
N GLY A 494 -29.87 -11.82 2.33
CA GLY A 494 -31.31 -11.64 2.47
C GLY A 494 -31.99 -12.66 3.39
N TYR A 495 -31.33 -13.78 3.69
CA TYR A 495 -31.70 -14.76 4.69
C TYR A 495 -30.45 -15.35 5.36
N MET A 496 -30.61 -15.89 6.57
CA MET A 496 -29.60 -16.76 7.19
C MET A 496 -30.19 -18.17 7.24
N ALA A 497 -29.47 -19.15 6.72
CA ALA A 497 -29.77 -20.57 6.86
C ALA A 497 -28.67 -21.28 7.64
N GLY A 498 -28.99 -22.42 8.25
CA GLY A 498 -28.04 -23.32 8.87
C GLY A 498 -28.41 -24.78 8.64
N ALA A 499 -27.42 -25.66 8.47
CA ALA A 499 -27.62 -27.11 8.35
C ALA A 499 -26.43 -27.88 8.92
N GLU A 500 -26.70 -29.05 9.50
CA GLU A 500 -25.66 -30.00 9.93
C GLU A 500 -24.94 -30.55 8.69
N LEU A 501 -23.61 -30.63 8.73
CA LEU A 501 -22.78 -31.33 7.75
C LEU A 501 -22.81 -32.84 7.99
N ASN A 502 -22.65 -33.61 6.92
CA ASN A 502 -22.24 -35.01 7.03
C ASN A 502 -20.79 -35.10 7.52
N GLU A 503 -20.40 -36.28 8.00
CA GLU A 503 -19.05 -36.51 8.53
C GLU A 503 -17.95 -36.30 7.46
N ASP A 504 -18.32 -36.41 6.18
CA ASP A 504 -17.44 -36.16 5.03
C ASP A 504 -17.07 -34.69 4.85
N MET A 505 -17.75 -33.77 5.55
CA MET A 505 -17.60 -32.30 5.46
C MET A 505 -17.87 -31.71 4.06
N VAL A 506 -18.33 -32.50 3.10
CA VAL A 506 -18.55 -32.09 1.71
C VAL A 506 -20.02 -32.16 1.29
N SER A 507 -20.92 -32.44 2.24
CA SER A 507 -22.36 -32.43 2.00
C SER A 507 -23.17 -32.08 3.26
N ILE A 508 -24.32 -31.42 3.09
CA ILE A 508 -25.23 -31.10 4.20
C ILE A 508 -26.30 -32.18 4.41
N LYS A 509 -26.74 -32.36 5.66
CA LYS A 509 -27.93 -33.14 6.03
C LYS A 509 -29.17 -32.29 5.77
N LYS A 510 -29.73 -32.40 4.57
CA LYS A 510 -30.87 -31.56 4.10
C LYS A 510 -32.07 -31.52 5.06
N ASN A 511 -32.34 -32.60 5.79
CA ASN A 511 -33.43 -32.66 6.78
C ASN A 511 -33.19 -31.82 8.05
N THR A 512 -31.99 -31.30 8.25
CA THR A 512 -31.63 -30.40 9.37
C THR A 512 -31.65 -28.92 8.97
N LEU A 513 -31.89 -28.63 7.68
CA LEU A 513 -31.92 -27.28 7.14
C LEU A 513 -32.92 -26.41 7.89
N THR A 514 -32.43 -25.32 8.47
CA THR A 514 -33.21 -24.40 9.31
C THR A 514 -32.98 -22.97 8.82
N VAL A 515 -34.06 -22.21 8.66
CA VAL A 515 -33.99 -20.76 8.41
C VAL A 515 -33.83 -20.04 9.74
N LEU A 516 -32.73 -19.32 9.89
CA LEU A 516 -32.27 -18.69 11.13
C LEU A 516 -32.37 -17.16 11.10
N THR A 517 -32.84 -16.57 10.01
CA THR A 517 -32.90 -15.10 9.81
C THR A 517 -33.50 -14.39 11.03
N PRO A 518 -32.72 -13.52 11.72
CA PRO A 518 -33.23 -12.70 12.81
C PRO A 518 -34.42 -11.84 12.34
N LYS A 519 -35.52 -11.85 13.10
CA LYS A 519 -36.73 -11.10 12.74
C LYS A 519 -36.67 -9.65 13.23
N GLY A 520 -37.11 -8.73 12.39
CA GLY A 520 -37.22 -7.30 12.71
C GLY A 520 -35.89 -6.56 12.57
N GLY A 521 -35.72 -5.53 13.39
CA GLY A 521 -34.60 -4.61 13.27
C GLY A 521 -34.78 -3.60 12.13
N SER A 522 -33.79 -2.74 12.01
CA SER A 522 -33.64 -1.66 11.04
C SER A 522 -32.17 -1.58 10.61
N LEU A 523 -31.88 -0.72 9.62
CA LEU A 523 -30.49 -0.43 9.22
C LEU A 523 -29.68 0.28 10.32
N LYS A 524 -30.28 0.69 11.44
CA LYS A 524 -29.58 1.35 12.55
C LYS A 524 -29.10 0.38 13.64
N ASP A 525 -29.59 -0.86 13.63
CA ASP A 525 -29.37 -1.79 14.72
C ASP A 525 -29.00 -3.20 14.28
N TYR A 526 -29.92 -3.96 13.67
CA TYR A 526 -29.70 -5.40 13.48
C TYR A 526 -30.41 -6.05 12.29
N ALA A 527 -31.05 -5.28 11.40
CA ALA A 527 -31.72 -5.86 10.23
C ALA A 527 -30.75 -6.71 9.40
N PHE A 528 -31.00 -8.01 9.32
CA PHE A 528 -30.10 -8.96 8.66
C PHE A 528 -29.88 -8.58 7.19
N ARG A 529 -28.60 -8.50 6.77
CA ARG A 529 -28.23 -8.48 5.35
C ARG A 529 -27.59 -9.80 4.92
N GLU A 530 -26.45 -10.15 5.51
CA GLU A 530 -25.55 -11.22 5.02
C GLU A 530 -24.45 -11.55 6.06
N ALA A 531 -23.38 -12.26 5.66
CA ALA A 531 -22.17 -12.52 6.44
C ALA A 531 -22.40 -13.14 7.82
N ALA A 532 -23.11 -14.28 7.86
CA ALA A 532 -23.28 -15.03 9.10
C ALA A 532 -21.92 -15.51 9.63
N TYR A 533 -21.69 -15.41 10.94
CA TYR A 533 -20.51 -16.00 11.59
C TYR A 533 -20.89 -16.60 12.94
N VAL A 534 -20.49 -17.84 13.20
CA VAL A 534 -20.90 -18.59 14.40
C VAL A 534 -19.70 -19.05 15.22
N PHE A 535 -19.75 -18.79 16.53
CA PHE A 535 -18.77 -19.33 17.47
C PHE A 535 -19.41 -19.72 18.80
N TYR A 536 -18.70 -20.51 19.59
CA TYR A 536 -19.16 -20.97 20.90
C TYR A 536 -18.29 -20.44 22.03
N ARG A 537 -18.92 -19.95 23.10
CA ARG A 537 -18.24 -19.56 24.33
C ARG A 537 -19.13 -19.80 25.54
N ASN A 538 -18.62 -20.50 26.55
CA ASN A 538 -19.25 -20.67 27.87
C ASN A 538 -20.74 -21.08 27.84
N GLY A 539 -21.10 -22.10 27.04
CA GLY A 539 -22.47 -22.61 27.00
C GLY A 539 -23.45 -21.79 26.16
N LEU A 540 -22.94 -20.92 25.29
CA LEU A 540 -23.72 -20.12 24.35
C LEU A 540 -23.11 -20.20 22.96
N TYR A 541 -23.98 -20.32 21.97
CA TYR A 541 -23.66 -20.12 20.56
C TYR A 541 -23.94 -18.67 20.23
N TYR A 542 -22.96 -17.98 19.67
CA TYR A 542 -23.05 -16.59 19.23
C TYR A 542 -23.21 -16.59 17.72
N PHE A 543 -24.18 -15.82 17.23
CA PHE A 543 -24.44 -15.63 15.81
C PHE A 543 -24.21 -14.16 15.52
N MET A 544 -23.24 -13.85 14.68
CA MET A 544 -22.93 -12.51 14.19
C MET A 544 -23.38 -12.40 12.74
N TRP A 545 -23.72 -11.19 12.31
CA TRP A 545 -24.07 -10.90 10.92
C TRP A 545 -23.83 -9.44 10.57
N SER A 546 -23.74 -9.16 9.27
CA SER A 546 -23.66 -7.80 8.75
C SER A 546 -25.04 -7.19 8.51
N VAL A 547 -25.12 -5.88 8.72
CA VAL A 547 -26.28 -5.02 8.47
C VAL A 547 -25.88 -3.94 7.45
N ASP A 548 -26.83 -3.57 6.58
CA ASP A 548 -26.65 -2.62 5.48
C ASP A 548 -25.75 -3.13 4.34
N ASP A 549 -25.44 -2.28 3.35
CA ASP A 549 -24.64 -2.60 2.15
C ASP A 549 -23.15 -2.37 2.36
N THR A 550 -22.29 -3.23 1.81
CA THR A 550 -20.81 -3.11 1.96
C THR A 550 -20.23 -1.82 1.36
N GLY A 551 -20.92 -1.16 0.42
CA GLY A 551 -20.56 0.16 -0.09
C GLY A 551 -21.07 1.33 0.77
N SER A 552 -21.86 1.06 1.81
CA SER A 552 -22.37 2.06 2.76
C SER A 552 -21.39 2.25 3.92
N PRO A 553 -21.09 3.50 4.34
CA PRO A 553 -20.37 3.75 5.59
C PRO A 553 -21.06 3.13 6.82
N ASN A 554 -22.36 2.84 6.72
CA ASN A 554 -23.16 2.22 7.77
C ASN A 554 -23.09 0.68 7.77
N TYR A 555 -22.33 0.03 6.88
CA TYR A 555 -22.09 -1.41 6.98
C TYR A 555 -21.51 -1.74 8.36
N HIS A 556 -22.19 -2.61 9.11
CA HIS A 556 -21.84 -2.84 10.53
C HIS A 556 -22.26 -4.22 11.02
N VAL A 557 -21.69 -4.64 12.15
CA VAL A 557 -21.89 -5.99 12.70
C VAL A 557 -22.91 -5.96 13.82
N ALA A 558 -23.87 -6.89 13.77
CA ALA A 558 -24.83 -7.17 14.82
C ALA A 558 -24.70 -8.62 15.33
N TYR A 559 -25.24 -8.91 16.51
CA TYR A 559 -25.23 -10.28 17.05
C TYR A 559 -26.47 -10.69 17.86
N GLY A 560 -26.62 -12.01 17.98
CA GLY A 560 -27.57 -12.71 18.83
C GLY A 560 -26.96 -13.97 19.41
N THR A 561 -27.69 -14.66 20.28
CA THR A 561 -27.22 -15.88 20.95
C THR A 561 -28.27 -16.98 20.92
N SER A 562 -27.84 -18.23 21.05
CA SER A 562 -28.69 -19.40 21.18
C SER A 562 -28.10 -20.40 22.18
N LYS A 563 -28.95 -21.35 22.61
CA LYS A 563 -28.55 -22.55 23.36
C LYS A 563 -28.36 -23.78 22.46
N SER A 564 -28.53 -23.61 21.15
CA SER A 564 -28.38 -24.65 20.13
C SER A 564 -27.72 -24.05 18.88
N PRO A 565 -26.89 -24.83 18.14
CA PRO A 565 -26.24 -24.38 16.90
C PRO A 565 -27.25 -24.09 15.78
N LEU A 566 -28.49 -24.57 15.87
CA LEU A 566 -29.56 -24.28 14.90
C LEU A 566 -30.68 -23.41 15.51
N GLY A 567 -30.31 -22.50 16.41
CA GLY A 567 -31.24 -21.52 16.96
C GLY A 567 -32.28 -22.09 17.94
N PRO A 568 -33.38 -21.36 18.20
CA PRO A 568 -33.68 -20.03 17.67
C PRO A 568 -32.72 -18.95 18.18
N ILE A 569 -32.38 -17.97 17.33
CA ILE A 569 -31.50 -16.86 17.69
C ILE A 569 -32.26 -15.83 18.52
N LYS A 570 -31.74 -15.53 19.72
CA LYS A 570 -32.18 -14.41 20.54
C LYS A 570 -31.25 -13.23 20.32
N VAL A 571 -31.72 -12.23 19.57
CA VAL A 571 -31.00 -10.97 19.33
C VAL A 571 -30.65 -10.30 20.67
N ALA A 572 -29.42 -9.79 20.79
CA ALA A 572 -28.97 -9.14 22.01
C ALA A 572 -29.71 -7.81 22.25
N LYS A 573 -29.85 -7.39 23.51
CA LYS A 573 -30.49 -6.11 23.85
C LYS A 573 -29.74 -4.90 23.28
N LYS A 574 -28.43 -5.02 23.13
CA LYS A 574 -27.54 -4.06 22.46
C LYS A 574 -26.82 -4.83 21.35
N PRO A 575 -27.42 -4.97 20.16
CA PRO A 575 -26.97 -5.94 19.16
C PRO A 575 -25.76 -5.48 18.37
N VAL A 576 -25.49 -4.17 18.25
CA VAL A 576 -24.36 -3.65 17.47
C VAL A 576 -23.03 -3.99 18.16
N VAL A 577 -22.21 -4.80 17.50
CA VAL A 577 -20.86 -5.19 17.95
C VAL A 577 -19.82 -4.19 17.45
N LEU A 578 -19.87 -3.84 16.17
CA LEU A 578 -18.85 -3.01 15.50
C LEU A 578 -19.56 -2.13 14.47
N ILE A 579 -19.24 -0.84 14.41
CA ILE A 579 -19.82 0.16 13.49
C ILE A 579 -18.81 1.29 13.25
N GLN A 580 -19.01 2.07 12.19
CA GLN A 580 -18.15 3.21 11.80
C GLN A 580 -17.79 4.17 12.96
N ASP A 581 -16.61 4.77 12.83
CA ASP A 581 -16.12 5.90 13.65
C ASP A 581 -15.58 6.99 12.70
N PRO A 582 -16.47 7.86 12.17
CA PRO A 582 -16.08 8.90 11.21
C PRO A 582 -15.04 9.88 11.74
N ALA A 583 -14.97 10.09 13.07
CA ALA A 583 -13.97 10.96 13.67
C ALA A 583 -12.53 10.42 13.51
N LYS A 584 -12.40 9.12 13.24
CA LYS A 584 -11.14 8.43 12.91
C LYS A 584 -11.08 7.96 11.46
N GLU A 585 -11.99 8.41 10.61
CA GLU A 585 -12.07 7.97 9.21
C GLU A 585 -12.27 6.46 9.03
N ILE A 586 -12.97 5.80 9.97
CA ILE A 586 -13.29 4.37 9.91
C ILE A 586 -14.73 4.21 9.41
N TYR A 587 -14.92 3.60 8.24
CA TYR A 587 -16.21 3.51 7.56
C TYR A 587 -16.57 2.08 7.17
N GLY A 588 -17.85 1.71 7.33
CA GLY A 588 -18.36 0.39 6.93
C GLY A 588 -17.64 -0.83 7.55
N PRO A 589 -17.25 -0.86 8.84
CA PRO A 589 -16.53 -2.01 9.41
C PRO A 589 -17.48 -3.19 9.68
N ALA A 590 -17.49 -4.19 8.79
CA ALA A 590 -18.31 -5.39 8.95
C ALA A 590 -17.76 -6.61 8.16
N HIS A 591 -18.61 -7.60 7.87
CA HIS A 591 -18.28 -8.93 7.35
C HIS A 591 -17.11 -9.52 8.13
N ASN A 592 -17.41 -9.98 9.34
CA ASN A 592 -16.39 -10.34 10.29
C ASN A 592 -16.20 -11.85 10.40
N ALA A 593 -14.99 -12.22 10.81
CA ALA A 593 -14.67 -13.48 11.44
C ALA A 593 -14.22 -13.27 12.88
N VAL A 594 -14.13 -14.34 13.67
CA VAL A 594 -13.78 -14.29 15.09
C VAL A 594 -12.71 -15.32 15.40
N LEU A 595 -11.62 -14.87 16.01
CA LEU A 595 -10.53 -15.71 16.48
C LEU A 595 -10.52 -15.78 17.99
N GLN A 596 -10.48 -17.00 18.54
CA GLN A 596 -10.05 -17.24 19.91
C GLN A 596 -8.55 -17.55 19.92
N ILE A 597 -7.78 -16.89 20.79
CA ILE A 597 -6.38 -17.28 20.99
C ILE A 597 -6.34 -18.68 21.62
N PRO A 598 -5.65 -19.65 20.99
CA PRO A 598 -5.69 -21.05 21.39
C PRO A 598 -5.34 -21.26 22.88
N GLY A 599 -6.22 -21.96 23.59
CA GLY A 599 -6.03 -22.28 25.01
C GLY A 599 -6.30 -21.12 25.98
N THR A 600 -6.87 -20.01 25.52
CA THR A 600 -7.18 -18.84 26.35
C THR A 600 -8.63 -18.36 26.14
N ASP A 601 -9.08 -17.41 26.95
CA ASP A 601 -10.35 -16.69 26.74
C ASP A 601 -10.10 -15.28 26.16
N GLU A 602 -9.06 -15.13 25.34
CA GLU A 602 -8.77 -13.91 24.58
C GLU A 602 -9.31 -14.02 23.15
N TRP A 603 -9.99 -12.98 22.68
CA TRP A 603 -10.72 -12.99 21.41
C TRP A 603 -10.40 -11.77 20.56
N TYR A 604 -10.42 -11.98 19.24
CA TYR A 604 -10.24 -10.96 18.23
C TYR A 604 -11.37 -11.04 17.21
N ILE A 605 -11.81 -9.87 16.73
CA ILE A 605 -12.67 -9.74 15.56
C ILE A 605 -11.79 -9.34 14.37
N VAL A 606 -11.89 -10.07 13.27
CA VAL A 606 -11.25 -9.73 11.98
C VAL A 606 -12.37 -9.30 11.05
N TYR A 607 -12.23 -8.18 10.37
CA TYR A 607 -13.31 -7.59 9.57
C TYR A 607 -12.73 -6.76 8.41
N HIS A 608 -13.54 -6.32 7.47
CA HIS A 608 -13.09 -5.30 6.50
C HIS A 608 -13.72 -3.94 6.79
N ARG A 609 -13.08 -2.87 6.35
CA ARG A 609 -13.66 -1.51 6.29
C ARG A 609 -13.48 -0.92 4.90
N ILE A 610 -14.25 0.11 4.56
CA ILE A 610 -14.06 0.88 3.33
C ILE A 610 -12.77 1.69 3.47
N ASN A 611 -11.87 1.64 2.46
CA ASN A 611 -10.70 2.50 2.46
C ASN A 611 -11.13 3.97 2.40
N LYS A 612 -10.63 4.78 3.32
CA LYS A 612 -11.05 6.19 3.49
C LYS A 612 -10.95 7.04 2.22
N ASN A 613 -9.99 6.74 1.33
CA ASN A 613 -9.79 7.49 0.09
C ASN A 613 -10.84 7.17 -1.00
N PHE A 614 -11.63 6.12 -0.79
CA PHE A 614 -12.65 5.56 -1.70
C PHE A 614 -14.07 5.66 -1.15
N ILE A 615 -14.28 6.43 -0.07
CA ILE A 615 -15.60 6.61 0.55
C ILE A 615 -16.62 7.27 -0.39
N ASP A 616 -16.13 8.02 -1.38
CA ASP A 616 -16.96 8.69 -2.38
C ASP A 616 -17.54 7.68 -3.37
N ARG A 617 -18.84 7.79 -3.66
CA ARG A 617 -19.59 6.77 -4.41
C ARG A 617 -19.02 6.53 -5.81
N GLU A 618 -18.52 7.57 -6.45
CA GLU A 618 -17.92 7.52 -7.79
C GLU A 618 -16.60 6.73 -7.82
N LYS A 619 -15.93 6.60 -6.66
CA LYS A 619 -14.69 5.82 -6.52
C LYS A 619 -14.93 4.34 -6.20
N GLY A 620 -16.18 3.95 -5.93
CA GLY A 620 -16.55 2.55 -5.67
C GLY A 620 -16.15 2.05 -4.27
N PRO A 621 -16.77 2.55 -3.18
CA PRO A 621 -16.45 2.17 -1.81
C PRO A 621 -16.58 0.67 -1.54
N GLY A 622 -17.63 0.04 -2.09
CA GLY A 622 -17.94 -1.37 -1.85
C GLY A 622 -16.96 -2.36 -2.50
N VAL A 623 -16.07 -1.89 -3.38
CA VAL A 623 -15.03 -2.71 -4.03
C VAL A 623 -13.61 -2.23 -3.70
N HIS A 624 -13.44 -1.36 -2.71
CA HIS A 624 -12.13 -0.85 -2.27
C HIS A 624 -12.02 -0.92 -0.75
N ARG A 625 -12.06 -2.15 -0.24
CA ARG A 625 -12.06 -2.44 1.20
C ARG A 625 -10.71 -2.96 1.67
N GLU A 626 -10.50 -2.91 2.99
CA GLU A 626 -9.25 -3.29 3.64
C GLU A 626 -9.50 -4.08 4.93
N VAL A 627 -8.76 -5.18 5.10
CA VAL A 627 -8.91 -6.09 6.25
C VAL A 627 -8.24 -5.50 7.50
N CYS A 628 -8.96 -5.56 8.61
CA CYS A 628 -8.63 -5.02 9.91
C CYS A 628 -8.80 -6.10 11.00
N ILE A 629 -8.14 -5.91 12.14
CA ILE A 629 -8.29 -6.74 13.33
C ILE A 629 -8.38 -5.86 14.59
N ASP A 630 -9.25 -6.23 15.51
CA ASP A 630 -9.36 -5.60 16.83
C ASP A 630 -9.69 -6.63 17.91
N ARG A 631 -9.40 -6.28 19.17
CA ARG A 631 -9.78 -7.12 20.32
C ARG A 631 -11.30 -7.12 20.49
N MET A 632 -11.85 -8.31 20.76
CA MET A 632 -13.25 -8.49 21.12
C MET A 632 -13.33 -8.97 22.57
N GLU A 633 -14.19 -8.33 23.36
CA GLU A 633 -14.31 -8.64 24.78
C GLU A 633 -15.76 -8.96 25.15
N PHE A 634 -15.93 -9.69 26.25
CA PHE A 634 -17.24 -10.07 26.78
C PHE A 634 -17.44 -9.47 28.17
N ASN A 635 -18.69 -9.09 28.45
CA ASN A 635 -19.12 -8.79 29.80
C ASN A 635 -19.26 -10.08 30.62
N PRO A 636 -19.26 -9.96 31.97
CA PRO A 636 -19.45 -11.13 32.85
C PRO A 636 -20.75 -11.92 32.61
N ASP A 637 -21.80 -11.26 32.09
CA ASP A 637 -23.08 -11.90 31.76
C ASP A 637 -23.08 -12.62 30.39
N GLY A 638 -21.94 -12.65 29.70
CA GLY A 638 -21.77 -13.25 28.39
C GLY A 638 -22.16 -12.35 27.20
N THR A 639 -22.62 -11.12 27.43
CA THR A 639 -22.86 -10.18 26.31
C THR A 639 -21.54 -9.69 25.71
N ILE A 640 -21.51 -9.43 24.40
CA ILE A 640 -20.33 -8.86 23.72
C ILE A 640 -20.24 -7.37 24.08
N ARG A 641 -19.03 -6.90 24.43
CA ARG A 641 -18.74 -5.47 24.56
C ARG A 641 -18.59 -4.89 23.15
N LYS A 642 -19.23 -3.75 22.90
CA LYS A 642 -19.09 -3.04 21.62
C LYS A 642 -17.61 -2.79 21.36
N VAL A 643 -17.11 -3.29 20.23
CA VAL A 643 -15.73 -3.14 19.78
C VAL A 643 -15.49 -1.68 19.40
N VAL A 644 -14.33 -1.16 19.79
CA VAL A 644 -13.86 0.17 19.39
C VAL A 644 -12.81 -0.05 18.30
N PRO A 645 -13.12 0.21 17.03
CA PRO A 645 -12.18 -0.05 15.96
C PRO A 645 -10.97 0.87 16.05
N THR A 646 -9.79 0.34 15.71
CA THR A 646 -8.52 1.06 15.75
C THR A 646 -7.95 1.35 14.36
N LEU A 647 -7.01 2.30 14.29
CA LEU A 647 -6.39 2.76 13.05
C LEU A 647 -5.29 1.84 12.55
#